data_AF-A0A932WMF1-F1
#
_entry.id   AF-A0A932WMF1-F1
#
_cell.length_a   1.000
_cell.length_b   1.000
_cell.length_c   1.000
_cell.angle_alpha   90.00
_cell.angle_beta   90.00
_cell.angle_gamma   90.00
#
_symmetry.space_group_name_H-M   'P 1'
#
loop_
_entity.id
_entity.type
_entity.pdbx_description
1 polymer ?
#
loop_
_entity_poly.entity_id
_entity_poly.type
_entity_poly.pdbx_seq_one_letter_code
_entity_poly.pdbx_strand_id
1 'polypeptide(L)'
;EELAAPADPRVLYWLRPLLKPVDEQRRQAEDLLFVGNAQALGTADGAWKKLLGPEDAAGSLAHVRAQSKAVADALHRRDEVWARLWSLAMWLDAAEHRQVVGAVALADQLDKLITDVDTLTTKLEAIHSGEAPSLAETSAAAGQSLDHLLDEFNKLQKGAQRSREETVELEKTASFGILSGLLRSPLLTGADRELLREKYDRIVGKLHESRHELLKAQQAGEPQKKSDVNAVGEAQRARQVVENMLAIPAPTDEEATSADERLTRTETAIRKALTGTFAKIRDAAANSEKTADADRAPSDPATAGDELWLKDDLAHRAGLSAADLAGRRRAWFVPRLESPATRDDRTWQSPSRRLMQFDLAALALWHANRALDDFWGPVPGAPEKEPYFARAARDFLTGLDGDEAVRRDAYFADRRQALEAKLDLREKSTRLTARVDEKAVVFEAQVAERKQTAAVTGSAGAPAGTAAVFVVRRSGRELERGLWYQDREHRDVWRQGVLLPADAAQKPAEFTILKEVTAGGREPRKLAARALYRGHMSSDADAAASFDAQMRFVRPIEPVAVNALPPEIRLKGSRHAVTELMFIVDASGSMTENLAGKETKNVAEQKWTLAKSAMRTIMSELVARQSEWDANDEEWRAGLMVYGHRVVWLNRIGNPQYNVRATEEERQQWAANQVLPHTDVELLVDLKRFDADLGERINTALNRASPCGPTPLYYSLREAVKVFERVPPNPGEQPSRHIILVTDGVNNPMPPPGGVDVVPGALQAALRTFKQTHQNSAITVDVVYFGLVGEGERNAIPGLKNFVNEANDLAASRPGEKIDHMHMAASPENLIYSVRMAVERSRLKYRVVRAGTPPAADGFQPANSTWTAPAQGALPDSFTVQIEGSPETFQDVRLEGGEALRLLFKKDKLEFEPQPPEKGLLKRLTAGSGRSRVYVHPFVPASGSDDVLFKYGVQFVENSRFTPRPIDFWAEVTPVRQDEDGTSHDGGHEPAVFFDRSFAPAQRMPVLQFKFPRWPAQANAARVKLWIRFPDARGRSPVDPQRLKYRDVQKSSAAVDGGYKLADFPVALRVSEAGLGNGRVLITVAEQQLDDGRPRDWCRIELSARADAVTRRYFLGERRADHVFEFQDGKRPDPGELELLVTPAAVLKDNALQIPSDEDEIRPVPVTPPSAGDPAPN
;
A
#
# COMPACT_ATOMS: atom_id res chain seq x y z
N GLU A 1 25.54 30.49 28.00
CA GLU A 1 25.70 31.96 28.01
C GLU A 1 26.35 32.52 29.27
N GLU A 2 25.76 32.47 30.47
CA GLU A 2 26.40 33.05 31.69
C GLU A 2 27.84 32.60 31.91
N LEU A 3 28.13 31.30 31.71
CA LEU A 3 29.48 30.75 31.85
C LEU A 3 30.49 31.25 30.81
N ALA A 4 30.02 31.72 29.66
CA ALA A 4 30.89 32.26 28.61
C ALA A 4 31.20 33.74 28.82
N ALA A 5 30.49 34.42 29.72
CA ALA A 5 30.70 35.83 30.08
C ALA A 5 31.26 35.92 31.51
N PRO A 6 32.53 35.52 31.75
CA PRO A 6 33.11 35.57 33.08
C PRO A 6 33.18 37.02 33.59
N ALA A 7 33.01 37.21 34.89
CA ALA A 7 33.16 38.52 35.53
C ALA A 7 34.57 39.11 35.33
N ASP A 8 35.59 38.26 35.21
CA ASP A 8 36.94 38.62 34.84
C ASP A 8 37.25 38.13 33.41
N PRO A 9 37.49 39.02 32.43
CA PRO A 9 37.68 38.63 31.04
C PRO A 9 38.94 37.78 30.84
N ARG A 10 39.93 37.83 31.73
CA ARG A 10 41.15 37.00 31.65
C ARG A 10 40.86 35.50 31.72
N VAL A 11 39.71 35.12 32.27
CA VAL A 11 39.28 33.72 32.39
C VAL A 11 38.89 33.14 31.02
N LEU A 12 38.60 33.99 30.02
CA LEU A 12 38.10 33.56 28.71
C LEU A 12 38.99 32.49 28.06
N TYR A 13 40.32 32.62 28.16
CA TYR A 13 41.25 31.72 27.46
C TYR A 13 41.25 30.29 28.02
N TRP A 14 40.92 30.15 29.31
CA TRP A 14 40.68 28.85 29.93
C TRP A 14 39.32 28.29 29.53
N LEU A 15 38.31 29.16 29.42
CA LEU A 15 36.95 28.76 29.12
C LEU A 15 36.72 28.33 27.68
N ARG A 16 37.38 28.97 26.69
CA ARG A 16 37.19 28.66 25.28
C ARG A 16 37.32 27.17 24.95
N PRO A 17 38.44 26.48 25.27
CA PRO A 17 38.60 25.06 24.92
C PRO A 17 37.63 24.15 25.69
N LEU A 18 37.21 24.54 26.89
CA LEU A 18 36.28 23.78 27.72
C LEU A 18 34.82 23.92 27.25
N LEU A 19 34.44 25.11 26.81
CA LEU A 19 33.09 25.42 26.35
C LEU A 19 32.84 24.99 24.91
N LYS A 20 33.86 24.91 24.05
CA LYS A 20 33.70 24.46 22.66
C LYS A 20 32.95 23.12 22.51
N PRO A 21 33.35 22.01 23.18
CA PRO A 21 32.60 20.75 23.09
C PRO A 21 31.22 20.81 23.77
N VAL A 22 31.05 21.68 24.76
CA VAL A 22 29.77 21.92 25.45
C VAL A 22 28.78 22.65 24.53
N ASP A 23 29.23 23.69 23.83
CA ASP A 23 28.45 24.44 22.85
C ASP A 23 28.07 23.56 21.65
N GLU A 24 28.98 22.70 21.18
CA GLU A 24 28.69 21.76 20.11
C GLU A 24 27.61 20.74 20.50
N GLN A 25 27.73 20.15 21.70
CA GLN A 25 26.70 19.25 22.23
C GLN A 25 25.37 19.96 22.47
N ARG A 26 25.40 21.21 22.95
CA ARG A 26 24.19 22.04 23.13
C ARG A 26 23.49 22.28 21.81
N ARG A 27 24.22 22.76 20.79
CA ARG A 27 23.68 23.00 19.44
C ARG A 27 23.11 21.74 18.82
N GLN A 28 23.79 20.60 18.98
CA GLN A 28 23.28 19.32 18.52
C GLN A 28 21.96 18.94 19.23
N ALA A 29 21.88 19.12 20.54
CA ALA A 29 20.67 18.86 21.30
C ALA A 29 19.51 19.77 20.85
N GLU A 30 19.78 21.06 20.62
CA GLU A 30 18.78 22.02 20.15
C GLU A 30 18.33 21.75 18.71
N ASP A 31 19.24 21.39 17.81
CA ASP A 31 18.91 20.95 16.45
C ASP A 31 17.92 19.77 16.47
N LEU A 32 18.16 18.81 17.37
CA LEU A 32 17.27 17.64 17.57
C LEU A 32 15.92 18.01 18.19
N LEU A 33 15.81 19.09 18.97
CA LEU A 33 14.52 19.60 19.45
C LEU A 33 13.64 20.09 18.28
N PHE A 34 14.22 20.67 17.24
CA PHE A 34 13.45 21.07 16.05
C PHE A 34 12.92 19.87 15.26
N VAL A 35 13.68 18.77 15.25
CA VAL A 35 13.24 17.48 14.68
C VAL A 35 12.07 16.93 15.49
N GLY A 36 12.15 16.95 16.82
CA GLY A 36 11.00 16.75 17.71
C GLY A 36 10.36 15.35 17.69
N ASN A 37 10.94 14.39 16.97
CA ASN A 37 10.51 12.99 17.03
C ASN A 37 11.03 12.31 18.30
N ALA A 38 10.40 11.22 18.74
CA ALA A 38 10.72 10.59 20.04
C ALA A 38 12.19 10.18 20.18
N GLN A 39 12.82 9.68 19.11
CA GLN A 39 14.24 9.30 19.09
C GLN A 39 15.16 10.54 19.21
N ALA A 40 14.87 11.60 18.45
CA ALA A 40 15.60 12.85 18.49
C ALA A 40 15.45 13.53 19.85
N LEU A 41 14.24 13.56 20.41
CA LEU A 41 13.98 14.08 21.76
C LEU A 41 14.70 13.26 22.84
N GLY A 42 14.72 11.93 22.74
CA GLY A 42 15.48 11.07 23.65
C GLY A 42 16.99 11.32 23.57
N THR A 43 17.51 11.56 22.36
CA THR A 43 18.92 11.89 22.13
C THR A 43 19.26 13.29 22.62
N ALA A 44 18.38 14.27 22.39
CA ALA A 44 18.50 15.64 22.90
C ALA A 44 18.46 15.66 24.44
N ASP A 45 17.54 14.93 25.06
CA ASP A 45 17.44 14.78 26.51
C ASP A 45 18.70 14.11 27.09
N GLY A 46 19.21 13.06 26.43
CA GLY A 46 20.49 12.45 26.79
C GLY A 46 21.67 13.42 26.72
N ALA A 47 21.74 14.25 25.66
CA ALA A 47 22.76 15.28 25.52
C ALA A 47 22.63 16.37 26.60
N TRP A 48 21.41 16.85 26.88
CA TRP A 48 21.14 17.81 27.95
C TRP A 48 21.46 17.25 29.34
N LYS A 49 21.09 16.00 29.63
CA LYS A 49 21.46 15.31 30.89
C LYS A 49 22.96 15.16 31.04
N LYS A 50 23.70 14.91 29.96
CA LYS A 50 25.17 14.87 30.00
C LYS A 50 25.78 16.24 30.28
N LEU A 51 25.21 17.30 29.68
CA LEU A 51 25.65 18.68 29.87
C LEU A 51 25.40 19.19 31.29
N LEU A 52 24.19 18.92 31.82
CA LEU A 52 23.73 19.39 33.13
C LEU A 52 24.16 18.47 34.28
N GLY A 53 24.28 17.16 34.03
CA GLY A 53 24.47 16.12 35.04
C GLY A 53 23.17 15.80 35.80
N PRO A 54 23.04 14.62 36.44
CA PRO A 54 22.10 14.46 37.55
C PRO A 54 22.51 15.40 38.70
N GLU A 55 21.59 15.78 39.59
CA GLU A 55 21.88 16.68 40.72
C GLU A 55 23.09 16.23 41.57
N ASP A 56 23.40 14.93 41.54
CA ASP A 56 24.47 14.29 42.32
C ASP A 56 25.78 14.00 41.56
N ALA A 57 25.84 14.14 40.23
CA ALA A 57 27.08 13.96 39.45
C ALA A 57 27.35 15.19 38.59
N ALA A 58 28.48 15.87 38.86
CA ALA A 58 28.84 17.11 38.20
C ALA A 58 28.86 16.95 36.66
N GLY A 59 27.85 17.49 35.98
CA GLY A 59 27.80 17.55 34.52
C GLY A 59 28.92 18.43 33.95
N SER A 60 29.10 18.39 32.63
CA SER A 60 30.16 19.17 31.96
C SER A 60 30.08 20.67 32.29
N LEU A 61 28.88 21.25 32.39
CA LEU A 61 28.71 22.67 32.75
C LEU A 61 29.12 22.97 34.21
N ALA A 62 28.86 22.06 35.15
CA ALA A 62 29.27 22.21 36.55
C ALA A 62 30.79 22.17 36.68
N HIS A 63 31.45 21.29 35.92
CA HIS A 63 32.91 21.23 35.84
C HIS A 63 33.49 22.53 35.28
N VAL A 64 32.96 23.04 34.16
CA VAL A 64 33.38 24.32 33.58
C VAL A 64 33.16 25.48 34.56
N ARG A 65 32.03 25.51 35.27
CA ARG A 65 31.74 26.52 36.30
C ARG A 65 32.76 26.49 37.44
N ALA A 66 33.08 25.30 37.94
CA ALA A 66 34.06 25.12 39.01
C ALA A 66 35.46 25.58 38.57
N GLN A 67 35.89 25.22 37.36
CA GLN A 67 37.16 25.66 36.79
C GLN A 67 37.19 27.17 36.55
N SER A 68 36.13 27.74 35.97
CA SER A 68 35.99 29.20 35.77
C SER A 68 36.16 29.95 37.09
N LYS A 69 35.50 29.47 38.15
CA LYS A 69 35.58 30.07 39.47
C LYS A 69 36.99 29.95 40.06
N ALA A 70 37.59 28.76 40.00
CA ALA A 70 38.94 28.54 40.51
C ALA A 70 39.99 29.43 39.83
N VAL A 71 39.90 29.61 38.50
CA VAL A 71 40.79 30.51 37.75
C VAL A 71 40.54 31.98 38.11
N ALA A 72 39.28 32.40 38.22
CA ALA A 72 38.92 33.76 38.63
C ALA A 72 39.42 34.07 40.05
N ASP A 73 39.22 33.16 41.00
CA ASP A 73 39.69 33.28 42.38
C ASP A 73 41.24 33.34 42.42
N ALA A 74 41.91 32.54 41.59
CA ALA A 74 43.37 32.54 41.46
C ALA A 74 43.93 33.86 40.87
N LEU A 75 43.29 34.39 39.83
CA LEU A 75 43.64 35.69 39.25
C LEU A 75 43.41 36.83 40.25
N HIS A 76 42.28 36.81 40.94
CA HIS A 76 41.97 37.78 42.00
C HIS A 76 43.01 37.72 43.11
N ARG A 77 43.35 36.51 43.58
CA ARG A 77 44.33 36.33 44.66
C ARG A 77 45.72 36.77 44.24
N ARG A 78 46.16 36.43 43.02
CA ARG A 78 47.41 36.91 42.44
C ARG A 78 47.47 38.44 42.46
N ASP A 79 46.41 39.10 41.99
CA ASP A 79 46.37 40.56 41.94
C ASP A 79 46.31 41.20 43.33
N GLU A 80 45.57 40.61 44.27
CA GLU A 80 45.53 41.02 45.67
C GLU A 80 46.93 40.95 46.29
N VAL A 81 47.64 39.83 46.08
CA VAL A 81 48.99 39.66 46.58
C VAL A 81 49.92 40.72 45.99
N TRP A 82 49.90 40.93 44.67
CA TRP A 82 50.71 41.99 44.03
C TRP A 82 50.38 43.39 44.55
N ALA A 83 49.11 43.68 44.83
CA ALA A 83 48.70 44.96 45.39
C ALA A 83 49.22 45.18 46.82
N ARG A 84 49.24 44.12 47.64
CA ARG A 84 49.67 44.18 49.06
C ARG A 84 51.19 44.07 49.23
N LEU A 85 51.85 43.29 48.37
CA LEU A 85 53.31 43.05 48.36
C LEU A 85 54.10 44.36 48.46
N TRP A 86 53.67 45.39 47.73
CA TRP A 86 54.31 46.70 47.75
C TRP A 86 54.33 47.33 49.16
N SER A 87 53.20 47.34 49.85
CA SER A 87 53.10 47.92 51.20
C SER A 87 53.94 47.17 52.23
N LEU A 88 54.00 45.84 52.13
CA LEU A 88 54.78 44.97 53.02
C LEU A 88 56.28 45.14 52.80
N ALA A 89 56.71 45.18 51.54
CA ALA A 89 58.10 45.40 51.19
C ALA A 89 58.59 46.80 51.61
N MET A 90 57.77 47.84 51.40
CA MET A 90 58.09 49.19 51.87
C MET A 90 58.26 49.26 53.39
N TRP A 91 57.44 48.52 54.14
CA TRP A 91 57.54 48.47 55.59
C TRP A 91 58.82 47.76 56.05
N LEU A 92 59.20 46.66 55.40
CA LEU A 92 60.45 45.93 55.70
C LEU A 92 61.71 46.73 55.35
N ASP A 93 61.68 47.50 54.26
CA ASP A 93 62.84 48.30 53.85
C ASP A 93 63.07 49.53 54.76
N ALA A 94 62.02 50.03 55.43
CA ALA A 94 62.13 51.18 56.32
C ALA A 94 63.15 50.93 57.45
N ALA A 95 64.13 51.82 57.58
CA ALA A 95 65.29 51.68 58.46
C ALA A 95 64.92 51.41 59.94
N GLU A 96 63.78 51.92 60.40
CA GLU A 96 63.25 51.75 61.76
C GLU A 96 62.86 50.29 62.08
N HIS A 97 62.60 49.47 61.07
CA HIS A 97 62.08 48.10 61.22
C HIS A 97 63.12 47.01 61.00
N ARG A 98 64.33 47.38 60.53
CA ARG A 98 65.43 46.45 60.23
C ARG A 98 66.03 45.77 61.48
N GLN A 99 65.78 46.29 62.67
CA GLN A 99 66.29 45.75 63.94
C GLN A 99 65.23 44.96 64.73
N VAL A 100 64.03 44.79 64.20
CA VAL A 100 62.96 44.03 64.86
C VAL A 100 63.29 42.53 64.76
N VAL A 101 63.41 41.86 65.90
CA VAL A 101 63.60 40.39 65.97
C VAL A 101 62.46 39.71 65.19
N GLY A 102 62.82 38.96 64.15
CA GLY A 102 61.86 38.31 63.24
C GLY A 102 61.72 38.95 61.85
N ALA A 103 62.34 40.11 61.58
CA ALA A 103 62.28 40.77 60.26
C ALA A 103 62.85 39.90 59.12
N VAL A 104 63.86 39.06 59.39
CA VAL A 104 64.42 38.13 58.41
C VAL A 104 63.50 36.96 58.12
N ALA A 105 62.88 36.39 59.16
CA ALA A 105 61.87 35.36 58.96
C ALA A 105 60.70 35.91 58.10
N LEU A 106 60.34 37.19 58.27
CA LEU A 106 59.34 37.84 57.42
C LEU A 106 59.86 38.09 55.99
N ALA A 107 61.13 38.43 55.80
CA ALA A 107 61.74 38.57 54.47
C ALA A 107 61.84 37.24 53.73
N ASP A 108 62.19 36.15 54.41
CA ASP A 108 62.20 34.79 53.86
C ASP A 108 60.78 34.33 53.52
N GLN A 109 59.79 34.66 54.35
CA GLN A 109 58.39 34.41 54.03
C GLN A 109 57.91 35.26 52.84
N LEU A 110 58.37 36.51 52.71
CA LEU A 110 58.07 37.38 51.57
C LEU A 110 58.65 36.79 50.28
N ASP A 111 59.87 36.24 50.32
CA ASP A 111 60.51 35.52 49.20
C ASP A 111 59.72 34.30 48.79
N LYS A 112 59.29 33.52 49.77
CA LYS A 112 58.39 32.40 49.54
C LYS A 112 57.08 32.85 48.89
N LEU A 113 56.44 33.93 49.36
CA LEU A 113 55.20 34.44 48.76
C LEU A 113 55.39 34.91 47.32
N ILE A 114 56.48 35.62 47.01
CA ILE A 114 56.77 36.04 45.64
C ILE A 114 56.99 34.82 44.76
N THR A 115 57.75 33.83 45.23
CA THR A 115 57.96 32.57 44.52
C THR A 115 56.64 31.82 44.29
N ASP A 116 55.77 31.78 45.31
CA ASP A 116 54.44 31.16 45.22
C ASP A 116 53.55 31.90 44.20
N VAL A 117 53.59 33.23 44.16
CA VAL A 117 52.81 34.08 43.24
C VAL A 117 53.35 34.05 41.81
N ASP A 118 54.67 33.97 41.62
CA ASP A 118 55.30 33.77 40.32
C ASP A 118 55.00 32.37 39.78
N THR A 119 55.01 31.36 40.65
CA THR A 119 54.56 30.01 40.31
C THR A 119 53.08 30.01 39.92
N LEU A 120 52.23 30.70 40.69
CA LEU A 120 50.81 30.86 40.37
C LEU A 120 50.61 31.59 39.05
N THR A 121 51.38 32.65 38.78
CA THR A 121 51.32 33.42 37.52
C THR A 121 51.75 32.56 36.34
N THR A 122 52.83 31.80 36.48
CA THR A 122 53.31 30.87 35.44
C THR A 122 52.27 29.80 35.13
N LYS A 123 51.62 29.24 36.16
CA LYS A 123 50.52 28.28 35.98
C LYS A 123 49.28 28.92 35.35
N LEU A 124 48.94 30.16 35.71
CA LEU A 124 47.83 30.93 35.13
C LEU A 124 48.06 31.27 33.64
N GLU A 125 49.30 31.49 33.23
CA GLU A 125 49.70 31.75 31.84
C GLU A 125 49.90 30.45 31.03
N ALA A 126 50.12 29.31 31.69
CA ALA A 126 50.21 27.98 31.08
C ALA A 126 48.82 27.40 30.70
N ILE A 127 48.02 28.21 30.01
CA ILE A 127 46.59 28.01 29.68
C ILE A 127 46.31 26.69 28.91
N HIS A 128 47.35 26.09 28.33
CA HIS A 128 47.25 24.90 27.48
C HIS A 128 47.42 23.55 28.20
N SER A 129 47.79 23.52 29.49
CA SER A 129 48.13 22.25 30.16
C SER A 129 46.93 21.44 30.66
N GLY A 130 45.72 22.04 30.73
CA GLY A 130 44.50 21.33 31.16
C GLY A 130 44.45 20.93 32.65
N GLU A 131 45.46 21.28 33.45
CA GLU A 131 45.58 20.90 34.85
C GLU A 131 44.96 21.95 35.80
N ALA A 132 43.63 22.03 35.88
CA ALA A 132 42.95 22.95 36.80
C ALA A 132 43.05 22.61 38.32
N PRO A 133 43.10 21.33 38.77
CA PRO A 133 43.14 21.02 40.20
C PRO A 133 44.38 21.59 40.90
N SER A 134 45.52 21.54 40.21
CA SER A 134 46.78 22.08 40.73
C SER A 134 46.74 23.61 40.84
N LEU A 135 45.90 24.29 40.05
CA LEU A 135 45.72 25.75 40.11
C LEU A 135 44.99 26.19 41.37
N ALA A 136 43.91 25.49 41.75
CA ALA A 136 43.17 25.76 42.98
C ALA A 136 44.06 25.54 44.22
N GLU A 137 44.84 24.45 44.21
CA GLU A 137 45.82 24.15 45.26
C GLU A 137 46.93 25.21 45.33
N THR A 138 47.46 25.65 44.19
CA THR A 138 48.51 26.69 44.15
C THR A 138 47.96 28.05 44.56
N SER A 139 46.73 28.38 44.17
CA SER A 139 46.04 29.60 44.59
C SER A 139 45.77 29.59 46.10
N ALA A 140 45.30 28.46 46.65
CA ALA A 140 45.10 28.28 48.07
C ALA A 140 46.43 28.37 48.84
N ALA A 141 47.51 27.78 48.32
CA ALA A 141 48.85 27.87 48.91
C ALA A 141 49.38 29.32 48.91
N ALA A 142 49.31 30.03 47.78
CA ALA A 142 49.67 31.45 47.72
C ALA A 142 48.78 32.30 48.65
N GLY A 143 47.51 31.92 48.80
CA GLY A 143 46.59 32.54 49.73
C GLY A 143 46.96 32.32 51.19
N GLN A 144 47.21 31.08 51.60
CA GLN A 144 47.68 30.75 52.94
C GLN A 144 49.03 31.42 53.26
N SER A 145 49.96 31.45 52.29
CA SER A 145 51.23 32.17 52.41
C SER A 145 51.00 33.68 52.63
N LEU A 146 50.07 34.30 51.90
CA LEU A 146 49.71 35.72 52.09
C LEU A 146 49.05 35.96 53.45
N ASP A 147 48.08 35.14 53.85
CA ASP A 147 47.37 35.31 55.12
C ASP A 147 48.32 35.12 56.31
N HIS A 148 49.18 34.10 56.25
CA HIS A 148 50.24 33.87 57.23
C HIS A 148 51.21 35.05 57.29
N LEU A 149 51.64 35.57 56.15
CA LEU A 149 52.50 36.75 56.09
C LEU A 149 51.81 37.98 56.65
N LEU A 150 50.54 38.21 56.34
CA LEU A 150 49.78 39.34 56.87
C LEU A 150 49.57 39.20 58.37
N ASP A 151 49.34 37.99 58.89
CA ASP A 151 49.22 37.74 60.32
C ASP A 151 50.55 37.94 61.05
N GLU A 152 51.66 37.41 60.53
CA GLU A 152 52.99 37.62 61.07
C GLU A 152 53.41 39.09 60.96
N PHE A 153 53.13 39.74 59.83
CA PHE A 153 53.30 41.18 59.65
C PHE A 153 52.50 41.96 60.67
N ASN A 154 51.22 41.64 60.90
CA ASN A 154 50.38 42.32 61.88
C ASN A 154 50.87 42.07 63.32
N LYS A 155 51.38 40.86 63.64
CA LYS A 155 51.98 40.55 64.95
C LYS A 155 53.27 41.31 65.16
N LEU A 156 54.15 41.37 64.17
CA LEU A 156 55.40 42.13 64.22
C LEU A 156 55.16 43.63 64.19
N GLN A 157 54.16 44.12 63.45
CA GLN A 157 53.76 45.52 63.47
C GLN A 157 53.22 45.89 64.85
N LYS A 158 52.38 45.05 65.48
CA LYS A 158 51.91 45.23 66.86
C LYS A 158 53.05 45.11 67.87
N GLY A 159 54.02 44.22 67.65
CA GLY A 159 55.20 44.04 68.50
C GLY A 159 56.18 45.22 68.39
N ALA A 160 56.45 45.69 67.17
CA ALA A 160 57.24 46.89 66.90
C ALA A 160 56.53 48.14 67.39
N GLN A 161 55.19 48.20 67.30
CA GLN A 161 54.40 49.28 67.86
C GLN A 161 54.38 49.26 69.40
N ARG A 162 54.30 48.08 70.04
CA ARG A 162 54.48 47.93 71.50
C ARG A 162 55.90 48.29 71.95
N SER A 163 56.92 47.83 71.23
CA SER A 163 58.32 48.17 71.51
C SER A 163 58.60 49.65 71.26
N ARG A 164 57.92 50.27 70.28
CA ARG A 164 57.90 51.72 70.05
C ARG A 164 57.13 52.45 71.15
N GLU A 165 56.03 51.93 71.65
CA GLU A 165 55.29 52.50 72.80
C GLU A 165 56.11 52.40 74.11
N GLU A 166 56.85 51.30 74.30
CA GLU A 166 57.79 51.09 75.42
C GLU A 166 59.06 51.95 75.31
N THR A 167 59.54 52.25 74.09
CA THR A 167 60.64 53.23 73.88
C THR A 167 60.15 54.67 73.82
N VAL A 168 58.89 54.93 73.48
CA VAL A 168 58.25 56.26 73.54
C VAL A 168 57.97 56.67 74.99
N GLU A 169 57.79 55.73 75.93
CA GLU A 169 57.86 56.00 77.38
C GLU A 169 59.22 56.60 77.80
N LEU A 170 60.32 56.27 77.10
CA LEU A 170 61.65 56.87 77.27
C LEU A 170 61.83 58.18 76.47
N GLU A 171 61.17 58.34 75.32
CA GLU A 171 61.22 59.58 74.50
C GLU A 171 60.27 60.70 74.99
N LYS A 172 59.47 60.45 76.04
CA LYS A 172 58.59 61.45 76.71
C LYS A 172 59.33 62.54 77.49
N THR A 173 60.50 62.98 77.06
CA THR A 173 60.85 64.39 77.28
C THR A 173 60.00 65.22 76.34
N ALA A 174 58.95 65.86 76.87
CA ALA A 174 58.00 66.72 76.15
C ALA A 174 58.64 67.71 75.14
N SER A 175 59.92 68.04 75.34
CA SER A 175 60.76 68.85 74.46
C SER A 175 60.98 68.27 73.05
N PHE A 176 61.01 66.94 72.86
CA PHE A 176 61.35 66.33 71.55
C PHE A 176 60.21 66.45 70.52
N GLY A 177 58.98 66.15 70.95
CA GLY A 177 57.78 66.28 70.11
C GLY A 177 57.50 67.73 69.69
N ILE A 178 57.75 68.69 70.60
CA ILE A 178 57.58 70.13 70.33
C ILE A 178 58.62 70.63 69.31
N LEU A 179 59.88 70.23 69.44
CA LEU A 179 60.95 70.62 68.50
C LEU A 179 60.75 70.03 67.09
N SER A 180 60.35 68.77 66.99
CA SER A 180 60.03 68.10 65.71
C SER A 180 58.82 68.75 65.01
N GLY A 181 57.79 69.12 65.78
CA GLY A 181 56.62 69.85 65.27
C GLY A 181 56.97 71.26 64.78
N LEU A 182 57.81 71.99 65.53
CA LEU A 182 58.26 73.33 65.14
C LEU A 182 59.11 73.29 63.85
N LEU A 183 60.08 72.37 63.73
CA LEU A 183 60.91 72.24 62.52
C LEU A 183 60.11 71.95 61.24
N ARG A 184 58.93 71.32 61.37
CA ARG A 184 58.00 71.03 60.27
C ARG A 184 57.06 72.19 59.94
N SER A 185 57.05 73.26 60.75
CA SER A 185 56.25 74.45 60.47
C SER A 185 56.85 75.29 59.34
N PRO A 186 56.04 75.70 58.33
CA PRO A 186 56.51 76.55 57.24
C PRO A 186 56.77 78.01 57.68
N LEU A 187 56.40 78.40 58.91
CA LEU A 187 56.48 79.77 59.43
C LEU A 187 57.82 80.14 60.10
N LEU A 188 58.79 79.22 60.16
CA LEU A 188 60.12 79.49 60.73
C LEU A 188 61.07 80.08 59.70
N THR A 189 61.85 81.07 60.11
CA THR A 189 62.94 81.62 59.29
C THR A 189 64.09 80.62 59.17
N GLY A 190 64.92 80.78 58.13
CA GLY A 190 66.05 79.86 57.87
C GLY A 190 67.02 79.75 59.06
N ALA A 191 67.34 80.87 59.70
CA ALA A 191 68.25 80.92 60.86
C ALA A 191 67.67 80.24 62.10
N ASP A 192 66.37 80.42 62.37
CA ASP A 192 65.70 79.76 63.50
C ASP A 192 65.60 78.25 63.29
N ARG A 193 65.36 77.83 62.05
CA ARG A 193 65.29 76.41 61.68
C ARG A 193 66.65 75.73 61.85
N GLU A 194 67.74 76.44 61.60
CA GLU A 194 69.11 75.93 61.77
C GLU A 194 69.51 75.84 63.25
N LEU A 195 69.15 76.84 64.07
CA LEU A 195 69.35 76.81 65.52
C LEU A 195 68.51 75.74 66.23
N LEU A 196 67.26 75.53 65.77
CA LEU A 196 66.38 74.47 66.27
C LEU A 196 66.86 73.09 65.82
N ARG A 197 67.45 72.96 64.63
CA ARG A 197 68.14 71.74 64.18
C ARG A 197 69.34 71.41 65.05
N GLU A 198 70.18 72.39 65.34
CA GLU A 198 71.37 72.17 66.17
C GLU A 198 71.01 71.77 67.61
N LYS A 199 69.86 72.23 68.13
CA LYS A 199 69.29 71.77 69.41
C LYS A 199 68.64 70.39 69.31
N TYR A 200 67.92 70.13 68.22
CA TYR A 200 67.34 68.81 67.92
C TYR A 200 68.44 67.76 67.83
N ASP A 201 69.50 68.01 67.07
CA ASP A 201 70.63 67.11 66.87
C ASP A 201 71.42 66.88 68.17
N ARG A 202 71.55 67.88 69.05
CA ARG A 202 72.14 67.71 70.39
C ARG A 202 71.30 66.82 71.31
N ILE A 203 69.97 66.93 71.21
CA ILE A 203 69.03 66.11 72.00
C ILE A 203 69.01 64.68 71.44
N VAL A 204 68.97 64.52 70.12
CA VAL A 204 69.10 63.23 69.42
C VAL A 204 70.44 62.57 69.76
N GLY A 205 71.55 63.32 69.78
CA GLY A 205 72.88 62.81 70.15
C GLY A 205 72.93 62.27 71.58
N LYS A 206 72.37 63.00 72.56
CA LYS A 206 72.28 62.56 73.96
C LYS A 206 71.30 61.40 74.16
N LEU A 207 70.22 61.35 73.40
CA LEU A 207 69.27 60.22 73.38
C LEU A 207 69.91 58.98 72.76
N HIS A 208 70.70 59.13 71.69
CA HIS A 208 71.47 58.03 71.12
C HIS A 208 72.56 57.53 72.08
N GLU A 209 73.29 58.41 72.77
CA GLU A 209 74.25 58.01 73.81
C GLU A 209 73.55 57.28 74.98
N SER A 210 72.40 57.80 75.46
CA SER A 210 71.64 57.15 76.54
C SER A 210 71.01 55.83 76.12
N ARG A 211 70.53 55.72 74.87
CA ARG A 211 70.01 54.48 74.26
C ARG A 211 71.14 53.47 74.03
N HIS A 212 72.34 53.93 73.67
CA HIS A 212 73.52 53.09 73.49
C HIS A 212 74.08 52.59 74.84
N GLU A 213 73.95 53.37 75.92
CA GLU A 213 74.24 52.98 77.30
C GLU A 213 73.19 52.00 77.86
N LEU A 214 71.89 52.20 77.59
CA LEU A 214 70.81 51.28 77.96
C LEU A 214 70.89 49.93 77.24
N LEU A 215 71.22 49.94 75.94
CA LEU A 215 71.46 48.70 75.18
C LEU A 215 72.73 47.97 75.68
N LYS A 216 73.77 48.70 76.09
CA LYS A 216 74.95 48.12 76.78
C LYS A 216 74.60 47.52 78.14
N ALA A 217 73.72 48.15 78.91
CA ALA A 217 73.28 47.67 80.22
C ALA A 217 72.38 46.42 80.12
N GLN A 218 71.53 46.32 79.08
CA GLN A 218 70.76 45.11 78.79
C GLN A 218 71.63 43.95 78.30
N GLN A 219 72.72 44.22 77.57
CA GLN A 219 73.67 43.20 77.13
C GLN A 219 74.58 42.66 78.24
N ALA A 220 74.68 43.36 79.39
CA ALA A 220 75.49 42.93 80.54
C ALA A 220 74.77 41.95 81.50
N GLY A 221 73.50 41.63 81.22
CA GLY A 221 72.59 40.96 82.15
C GLY A 221 72.13 39.55 81.78
N GLU A 222 72.80 38.78 80.91
CA GLU A 222 72.64 37.31 80.81
C GLU A 222 73.64 36.72 79.80
N PRO A 223 74.31 35.58 80.07
CA PRO A 223 75.21 34.96 79.11
C PRO A 223 74.42 34.08 78.14
N GLN A 224 74.03 34.63 76.97
CA GLN A 224 73.58 33.83 75.83
C GLN A 224 74.47 33.99 74.59
N LYS A 225 75.17 32.88 74.32
CA LYS A 225 75.91 32.40 73.14
C LYS A 225 75.62 33.09 71.79
N LYS A 226 76.71 33.51 71.12
CA LYS A 226 76.96 33.45 69.64
C LYS A 226 75.72 33.61 68.72
N SER A 227 75.02 34.74 68.76
CA SER A 227 74.02 35.08 67.71
C SER A 227 74.15 36.50 67.11
N ASP A 228 74.91 37.42 67.72
CA ASP A 228 74.99 38.81 67.21
C ASP A 228 75.73 38.96 65.86
N VAL A 229 76.57 38.00 65.47
CA VAL A 229 77.16 37.98 64.11
C VAL A 229 76.11 37.60 63.05
N ASN A 230 75.02 36.92 63.46
CA ASN A 230 73.92 36.61 62.55
C ASN A 230 73.01 37.82 62.34
N ALA A 231 72.73 38.68 63.32
CA ALA A 231 71.74 39.78 63.20
C ALA A 231 72.06 40.81 62.08
N VAL A 232 73.33 41.19 61.92
CA VAL A 232 73.78 42.08 60.82
C VAL A 232 73.78 41.35 59.48
N GLY A 233 74.19 40.08 59.45
CA GLY A 233 74.09 39.22 58.26
C GLY A 233 72.66 38.90 57.86
N GLU A 234 71.75 38.91 58.83
CA GLU A 234 70.31 38.69 58.72
C GLU A 234 69.63 39.92 58.11
N ALA A 235 69.86 41.12 58.64
CA ALA A 235 69.37 42.36 58.03
C ALA A 235 69.93 42.58 56.61
N GLN A 236 71.19 42.19 56.37
CA GLN A 236 71.82 42.25 55.05
C GLN A 236 71.27 41.16 54.11
N ARG A 237 70.89 39.97 54.59
CA ARG A 237 70.15 38.97 53.82
C ARG A 237 68.75 39.42 53.47
N ALA A 238 67.98 39.99 54.40
CA ALA A 238 66.64 40.51 54.11
C ALA A 238 66.70 41.59 53.02
N ARG A 239 67.71 42.47 53.08
CA ARG A 239 67.98 43.45 52.03
C ARG A 239 68.44 42.81 50.72
N GLN A 240 69.33 41.81 50.77
CA GLN A 240 69.79 41.09 49.57
C GLN A 240 68.66 40.31 48.91
N VAL A 241 67.74 39.74 49.69
CA VAL A 241 66.53 39.07 49.22
C VAL A 241 65.64 40.10 48.51
N VAL A 242 65.35 41.25 49.15
CA VAL A 242 64.62 42.36 48.51
C VAL A 242 65.33 42.90 47.26
N GLU A 243 66.65 43.04 47.26
CA GLU A 243 67.43 43.52 46.10
C GLU A 243 67.52 42.47 44.97
N ASN A 244 67.66 41.18 45.29
CA ASN A 244 67.67 40.07 44.32
C ASN A 244 66.27 39.82 43.73
N MET A 245 65.21 39.97 44.52
CA MET A 245 63.81 39.96 44.06
C MET A 245 63.53 41.05 43.01
N LEU A 246 64.33 42.12 43.01
CA LEU A 246 64.16 43.32 42.18
C LEU A 246 65.12 43.40 40.99
N ALA A 247 66.08 42.48 40.90
CA ALA A 247 67.04 42.44 39.80
C ALA A 247 66.44 41.73 38.57
N ILE A 248 66.25 42.49 37.49
CA ILE A 248 66.30 41.91 36.12
C ILE A 248 67.75 41.45 35.93
N PRO A 249 68.04 40.26 35.36
CA PRO A 249 69.42 39.84 35.13
C PRO A 249 70.14 40.91 34.30
N ALA A 250 71.03 41.65 34.94
CA ALA A 250 71.99 42.47 34.23
C ALA A 250 73.06 41.51 33.68
N PRO A 251 73.55 41.73 32.45
CA PRO A 251 74.65 40.93 31.94
C PRO A 251 75.84 41.09 32.87
N THR A 252 76.42 39.94 33.22
CA THR A 252 77.59 39.78 34.07
C THR A 252 78.77 40.53 33.46
N ASP A 253 79.21 41.60 34.10
CA ASP A 253 80.59 42.07 34.00
C ASP A 253 81.09 42.38 35.41
N GLU A 254 82.23 41.79 35.75
CA GLU A 254 82.86 41.76 37.07
C GLU A 254 83.56 43.09 37.43
N GLU A 255 83.87 43.18 38.73
CA GLU A 255 84.82 44.08 39.41
C GLU A 255 84.32 45.44 39.93
N ALA A 256 83.95 45.44 41.22
CA ALA A 256 84.06 46.61 42.10
C ALA A 256 84.34 46.16 43.56
N THR A 257 85.37 46.74 44.18
CA THR A 257 86.04 46.26 45.41
C THR A 257 85.72 47.04 46.69
N SER A 258 84.67 47.88 46.75
CA SER A 258 84.18 48.42 48.04
C SER A 258 82.65 48.60 48.11
N ALA A 259 82.10 48.48 49.33
CA ALA A 259 80.65 48.43 49.58
C ALA A 259 79.93 49.78 49.37
N ASP A 260 80.59 50.92 49.56
CA ASP A 260 80.01 52.26 49.39
C ASP A 260 79.98 52.72 47.92
N GLU A 261 80.96 52.32 47.11
CA GLU A 261 80.91 52.53 45.65
C GLU A 261 79.82 51.68 44.97
N ARG A 262 79.52 50.50 45.52
CA ARG A 262 78.39 49.67 45.08
C ARG A 262 77.06 50.36 45.34
N LEU A 263 76.85 50.99 46.50
CA LEU A 263 75.56 51.62 46.82
C LEU A 263 75.19 52.75 45.83
N THR A 264 76.16 53.62 45.52
CA THR A 264 75.93 54.83 44.71
C THR A 264 75.90 54.56 43.20
N ARG A 265 76.71 53.59 42.71
CA ARG A 265 76.59 53.07 41.34
C ARG A 265 75.33 52.26 41.14
N THR A 266 74.89 51.47 42.12
CA THR A 266 73.65 50.70 42.03
C THR A 266 72.45 51.64 41.95
N GLU A 267 72.40 52.74 42.71
CA GLU A 267 71.29 53.71 42.61
C GLU A 267 71.25 54.44 41.24
N THR A 268 72.42 54.80 40.70
CA THR A 268 72.54 55.48 39.39
C THR A 268 72.35 54.52 38.21
N ALA A 269 72.84 53.28 38.33
CA ALA A 269 72.63 52.20 37.37
C ALA A 269 71.19 51.69 37.41
N ILE A 270 70.54 51.66 38.57
CA ILE A 270 69.10 51.39 38.70
C ILE A 270 68.31 52.51 38.02
N ARG A 271 68.63 53.80 38.22
CA ARG A 271 67.93 54.88 37.47
C ARG A 271 68.13 54.81 35.96
N LYS A 272 69.36 54.58 35.49
CA LYS A 272 69.71 54.47 34.06
C LYS A 272 69.17 53.18 33.43
N ALA A 273 69.14 52.08 34.19
CA ALA A 273 68.46 50.85 33.83
C ALA A 273 66.95 51.07 33.82
N LEU A 274 66.34 51.79 34.76
CA LEU A 274 64.90 52.07 34.75
C LEU A 274 64.51 52.87 33.50
N THR A 275 65.20 53.95 33.15
CA THR A 275 64.91 54.71 31.91
C THR A 275 65.22 53.91 30.63
N GLY A 276 66.38 53.26 30.57
CA GLY A 276 66.76 52.40 29.44
C GLY A 276 65.87 51.16 29.29
N THR A 277 65.26 50.69 30.37
CA THR A 277 64.40 49.50 30.36
C THR A 277 62.91 49.85 30.26
N PHE A 278 62.49 51.11 30.46
CA PHE A 278 61.20 51.59 29.94
C PHE A 278 61.24 51.71 28.43
N ALA A 279 62.35 52.20 27.86
CA ALA A 279 62.60 52.13 26.42
C ALA A 279 62.61 50.67 25.95
N LYS A 280 63.36 49.75 26.61
CA LYS A 280 63.34 48.33 26.24
C LYS A 280 62.02 47.61 26.48
N ILE A 281 61.19 47.97 27.47
CA ILE A 281 59.83 47.40 27.61
C ILE A 281 58.94 47.90 26.49
N ARG A 282 59.00 49.19 26.17
CA ARG A 282 58.31 49.77 25.02
C ARG A 282 58.77 49.11 23.72
N ASP A 283 60.07 48.88 23.57
CA ASP A 283 60.67 48.25 22.40
C ASP A 283 60.44 46.72 22.40
N ALA A 284 60.30 46.06 23.56
CA ALA A 284 59.97 44.64 23.67
C ALA A 284 58.48 44.39 23.42
N ALA A 285 57.59 45.29 23.88
CA ALA A 285 56.18 45.28 23.50
C ALA A 285 55.99 45.56 22.00
N ALA A 286 56.74 46.53 21.46
CA ALA A 286 56.76 46.81 20.02
C ALA A 286 57.45 45.70 19.18
N ASN A 287 58.45 45.00 19.74
CA ASN A 287 59.11 43.88 19.07
C ASN A 287 58.30 42.58 19.19
N SER A 288 57.53 42.37 20.27
CA SER A 288 56.59 41.23 20.38
C SER A 288 55.44 41.39 19.39
N GLU A 289 54.96 42.62 19.16
CA GLU A 289 54.04 42.95 18.07
C GLU A 289 54.66 42.58 16.70
N LYS A 290 55.94 42.92 16.45
CA LYS A 290 56.63 42.59 15.19
C LYS A 290 56.95 41.10 14.98
N THR A 291 57.31 40.36 16.02
CA THR A 291 57.58 38.92 15.89
C THR A 291 56.31 38.10 15.73
N ALA A 292 55.19 38.54 16.30
CA ALA A 292 53.89 37.91 16.05
C ALA A 292 53.41 38.12 14.61
N ASP A 293 53.74 39.26 13.99
CA ASP A 293 53.40 39.55 12.58
C ASP A 293 54.28 38.80 11.56
N ALA A 294 55.52 38.44 11.90
CA ALA A 294 56.46 37.84 10.96
C ALA A 294 56.16 36.36 10.63
N ASP A 295 55.48 35.63 11.51
CA ASP A 295 55.11 34.21 11.33
C ASP A 295 53.70 34.00 10.74
N ARG A 296 53.01 35.09 10.36
CA ARG A 296 51.64 35.06 9.84
C ARG A 296 51.62 34.67 8.36
N ALA A 297 51.44 33.38 8.07
CA ALA A 297 51.03 32.95 6.73
C ALA A 297 49.60 33.45 6.45
N PRO A 298 49.29 33.95 5.23
CA PRO A 298 47.93 34.36 4.87
C PRO A 298 47.05 33.12 4.69
N SER A 299 46.54 32.57 5.79
CA SER A 299 45.40 31.64 5.76
C SER A 299 44.15 32.42 5.38
N ASP A 300 43.29 31.84 4.55
CA ASP A 300 42.01 32.44 4.19
C ASP A 300 41.22 32.80 5.47
N PRO A 301 41.02 34.10 5.76
CA PRO A 301 40.48 34.56 7.05
C PRO A 301 39.08 34.00 7.33
N ALA A 302 38.35 33.57 6.30
CA ALA A 302 37.03 32.96 6.46
C ALA A 302 37.05 31.51 6.99
N THR A 303 38.21 30.82 6.93
CA THR A 303 38.36 29.40 7.31
C THR A 303 39.32 29.15 8.47
N ALA A 304 39.98 30.20 8.99
CA ALA A 304 40.85 30.08 10.15
C ALA A 304 40.08 29.52 11.35
N GLY A 305 40.52 28.37 11.88
CA GLY A 305 39.86 27.70 12.99
C GLY A 305 40.06 28.46 14.32
N ASP A 306 39.06 28.39 15.19
CA ASP A 306 39.03 29.03 16.54
C ASP A 306 40.25 28.67 17.41
N GLU A 307 40.85 27.49 17.20
CA GLU A 307 42.08 27.06 17.88
C GLU A 307 43.32 27.84 17.44
N LEU A 308 43.39 28.22 16.15
CA LEU A 308 44.46 29.05 15.65
C LEU A 308 44.37 30.45 16.28
N TRP A 309 43.14 30.98 16.36
CA TRP A 309 42.88 32.26 17.00
C TRP A 309 43.20 32.25 18.50
N LEU A 310 42.88 31.18 19.22
CA LEU A 310 43.25 31.08 20.63
C LEU A 310 44.78 31.12 20.83
N LYS A 311 45.55 30.42 19.99
CA LYS A 311 47.01 30.43 20.07
C LYS A 311 47.58 31.84 19.82
N ASP A 312 47.10 32.51 18.79
CA ASP A 312 47.49 33.87 18.47
C ASP A 312 47.11 34.86 19.58
N ASP A 313 45.94 34.69 20.19
CA ASP A 313 45.48 35.52 21.32
C ASP A 313 46.44 35.36 22.51
N LEU A 314 46.82 34.11 22.81
CA LEU A 314 47.72 33.79 23.90
C LEU A 314 49.13 34.30 23.68
N ALA A 315 49.63 34.22 22.44
CA ALA A 315 50.94 34.78 22.08
C ALA A 315 50.97 36.31 22.26
N HIS A 316 49.97 37.01 21.75
CA HIS A 316 49.88 38.47 21.87
C HIS A 316 49.67 38.90 23.33
N ARG A 317 48.78 38.21 24.04
CA ARG A 317 48.52 38.42 25.47
C ARG A 317 49.77 38.21 26.32
N ALA A 318 50.58 37.19 26.05
CA ALA A 318 51.79 36.91 26.83
C ALA A 318 52.76 38.10 26.82
N GLY A 319 52.90 38.78 25.68
CA GLY A 319 53.68 40.02 25.57
C GLY A 319 53.14 41.15 26.45
N LEU A 320 51.82 41.37 26.42
CA LEU A 320 51.14 42.38 27.25
C LEU A 320 51.16 42.03 28.75
N SER A 321 50.99 40.76 29.10
CA SER A 321 51.05 40.24 30.47
C SER A 321 52.46 40.38 31.05
N ALA A 322 53.49 40.07 30.26
CA ALA A 322 54.88 40.29 30.66
C ALA A 322 55.18 41.79 30.89
N ALA A 323 54.63 42.68 30.05
CA ALA A 323 54.76 44.12 30.23
C ALA A 323 54.01 44.62 31.49
N ASP A 324 52.82 44.10 31.79
CA ASP A 324 52.08 44.38 33.03
C ASP A 324 52.86 43.91 34.26
N LEU A 325 53.33 42.66 34.26
CA LEU A 325 54.10 42.08 35.35
C LEU A 325 55.40 42.86 35.60
N ALA A 326 56.12 43.22 34.54
CA ALA A 326 57.30 44.06 34.64
C ALA A 326 56.95 45.46 35.19
N GLY A 327 55.79 46.01 34.83
CA GLY A 327 55.25 47.24 35.40
C GLY A 327 54.97 47.12 36.90
N ARG A 328 54.30 46.06 37.33
CA ARG A 328 53.96 45.78 38.75
C ARG A 328 55.22 45.57 39.60
N ARG A 329 56.18 44.79 39.12
CA ARG A 329 57.48 44.58 39.79
C ARG A 329 58.28 45.88 39.92
N ARG A 330 58.11 46.81 38.98
CA ARG A 330 58.84 48.11 38.97
C ARG A 330 58.13 49.25 39.68
N ALA A 331 56.82 49.14 39.95
CA ALA A 331 56.07 50.15 40.70
C ALA A 331 56.73 50.49 42.07
N TRP A 332 57.54 49.55 42.59
CA TRP A 332 58.35 49.69 43.80
C TRP A 332 59.42 50.80 43.73
N PHE A 333 59.98 51.08 42.55
CA PHE A 333 61.08 52.05 42.40
C PHE A 333 60.61 53.48 42.09
N VAL A 334 59.30 53.69 41.92
CA VAL A 334 58.76 54.99 41.55
C VAL A 334 57.92 55.63 42.66
N PRO A 335 58.48 55.95 43.85
CA PRO A 335 57.81 56.87 44.77
C PRO A 335 57.87 58.34 44.30
N ARG A 336 58.71 58.69 43.30
CA ARG A 336 59.09 60.10 43.01
C ARG A 336 59.26 60.52 41.56
N LEU A 337 59.06 59.66 40.55
CA LEU A 337 59.04 60.13 39.15
C LEU A 337 57.60 60.40 38.71
N GLU A 338 57.29 61.70 38.73
CA GLU A 338 56.28 62.40 37.93
C GLU A 338 54.86 62.47 38.50
N SER A 339 54.57 63.65 39.07
CA SER A 339 53.23 64.22 39.16
C SER A 339 52.48 64.04 37.82
N PRO A 340 51.19 63.68 37.82
CA PRO A 340 50.35 63.63 36.61
C PRO A 340 50.34 64.93 35.78
N ALA A 341 50.82 66.05 36.34
CA ALA A 341 50.74 67.38 35.76
C ALA A 341 51.68 67.65 34.57
N THR A 342 52.63 66.76 34.22
CA THR A 342 53.59 67.01 33.13
C THR A 342 53.48 66.05 31.93
N ARG A 343 52.53 65.11 31.91
CA ARG A 343 52.29 64.25 30.73
C ARG A 343 51.07 64.74 29.97
N ASP A 344 51.30 65.57 28.97
CA ASP A 344 50.28 66.03 28.00
C ASP A 344 49.93 64.96 26.96
N ASP A 345 50.23 63.68 27.24
CA ASP A 345 50.04 62.60 26.29
C ASP A 345 48.78 61.81 26.67
N ARG A 346 47.63 62.26 26.14
CA ARG A 346 46.33 61.56 26.23
C ARG A 346 46.38 60.12 25.68
N THR A 347 47.50 59.70 25.11
CA THR A 347 47.73 58.38 24.51
C THR A 347 48.40 57.38 25.46
N TRP A 348 48.99 57.80 26.58
CA TRP A 348 49.68 56.87 27.47
C TRP A 348 48.68 56.08 28.33
N GLN A 349 48.56 54.79 28.04
CA GLN A 349 47.81 53.82 28.84
C GLN A 349 48.77 52.97 29.65
N SER A 350 48.44 52.70 30.92
CA SER A 350 49.23 51.75 31.73
C SER A 350 49.19 50.35 31.09
N PRO A 351 50.27 49.55 31.20
CA PRO A 351 50.29 48.18 30.70
C PRO A 351 49.09 47.34 31.16
N SER A 352 48.66 47.50 32.42
CA SER A 352 47.46 46.83 32.97
C SER A 352 46.18 47.21 32.24
N ARG A 353 46.04 48.50 31.86
CA ARG A 353 44.87 48.99 31.12
C ARG A 353 44.85 48.47 29.69
N ARG A 354 46.01 48.46 29.01
CA ARG A 354 46.17 47.86 27.67
C ARG A 354 45.83 46.37 27.69
N LEU A 355 46.34 45.63 28.68
CA LEU A 355 46.04 44.21 28.85
C LEU A 355 44.53 43.96 29.08
N MET A 356 43.88 44.75 29.94
CA MET A 356 42.44 44.64 30.18
C MET A 356 41.61 44.96 28.92
N GLN A 357 41.98 46.01 28.17
CA GLN A 357 41.32 46.34 26.90
C GLN A 357 41.50 45.23 25.86
N PHE A 358 42.70 44.63 25.81
CA PHE A 358 42.96 43.46 24.98
C PHE A 358 42.05 42.29 25.35
N ASP A 359 41.98 41.94 26.65
CA ASP A 359 41.15 40.82 27.12
C ASP A 359 39.65 41.05 26.86
N LEU A 360 39.15 42.28 27.02
CA LEU A 360 37.77 42.64 26.67
C LEU A 360 37.49 42.55 25.17
N ALA A 361 38.41 43.04 24.34
CA ALA A 361 38.28 42.97 22.88
C ALA A 361 38.32 41.51 22.39
N ALA A 362 39.22 40.69 22.94
CA ALA A 362 39.29 39.26 22.66
C ALA A 362 38.01 38.52 23.13
N LEU A 363 37.40 38.93 24.23
CA LEU A 363 36.12 38.39 24.71
C LEU A 363 34.98 38.72 23.73
N ALA A 364 34.88 39.98 23.29
CA ALA A 364 33.85 40.41 22.34
C ALA A 364 33.98 39.70 20.97
N LEU A 365 35.19 39.59 20.42
CA LEU A 365 35.43 38.87 19.16
C LEU A 365 35.08 37.37 19.27
N TRP A 366 35.36 36.75 20.42
CA TRP A 366 34.96 35.37 20.66
C TRP A 366 33.44 35.20 20.74
N HIS A 367 32.74 36.11 21.40
CA HIS A 367 31.28 36.09 21.45
C HIS A 367 30.65 36.35 20.07
N ALA A 368 31.23 37.24 19.26
CA ALA A 368 30.83 37.41 17.87
C ALA A 368 30.98 36.09 17.08
N ASN A 369 32.11 35.40 17.22
CA ASN A 369 32.33 34.10 16.59
C ASN A 369 31.32 33.03 17.08
N ARG A 370 31.08 32.95 18.40
CA ARG A 370 30.09 32.03 18.99
C ARG A 370 28.69 32.30 18.46
N ALA A 371 28.28 33.57 18.35
CA ALA A 371 26.99 33.94 17.78
C ALA A 371 26.87 33.48 16.32
N LEU A 372 27.90 33.69 15.49
CA LEU A 372 27.93 33.24 14.09
C LEU A 372 27.83 31.71 13.93
N ASP A 373 28.35 30.94 14.89
CA ASP A 373 28.26 29.47 14.88
C ASP A 373 26.96 28.95 15.50
N ASP A 374 26.34 29.71 16.39
CA ASP A 374 25.00 29.46 16.92
C ASP A 374 23.95 29.60 15.82
N PHE A 375 24.05 30.64 14.99
CA PHE A 375 23.27 30.78 13.75
C PHE A 375 21.74 30.80 13.96
N TRP A 376 21.27 31.30 15.09
CA TRP A 376 19.85 31.43 15.40
C TRP A 376 19.12 32.37 14.44
N GLY A 377 18.00 31.89 13.90
CA GLY A 377 17.10 32.61 13.02
C GLY A 377 16.38 33.79 13.68
N PRO A 378 15.48 34.45 12.94
CA PRO A 378 14.76 35.62 13.43
C PRO A 378 13.83 35.26 14.59
N VAL A 379 13.60 36.21 15.50
CA VAL A 379 12.69 36.04 16.62
C VAL A 379 11.24 36.00 16.11
N PRO A 380 10.46 34.96 16.44
CA PRO A 380 9.07 34.87 16.00
C PRO A 380 8.26 36.09 16.42
N GLY A 381 7.62 36.77 15.46
CA GLY A 381 6.78 37.94 15.70
C GLY A 381 7.51 39.29 15.78
N ALA A 382 8.84 39.32 15.67
CA ALA A 382 9.58 40.57 15.54
C ALA A 382 9.26 41.25 14.18
N PRO A 383 9.13 42.59 14.14
CA PRO A 383 8.94 43.33 12.89
C PRO A 383 10.15 43.23 11.95
N GLU A 384 11.33 43.01 12.54
CA GLU A 384 12.60 42.81 11.82
C GLU A 384 12.76 41.34 11.45
N LYS A 385 12.99 41.06 10.16
CA LYS A 385 13.28 39.70 9.65
C LYS A 385 14.75 39.31 9.81
N GLU A 386 15.54 40.13 10.50
CA GLU A 386 16.97 39.91 10.68
C GLU A 386 17.21 38.69 11.59
N PRO A 387 18.12 37.76 11.21
CA PRO A 387 18.53 36.67 12.08
C PRO A 387 19.12 37.16 13.40
N TYR A 388 18.80 36.49 14.51
CA TYR A 388 19.33 36.83 15.82
C TYR A 388 20.86 36.78 15.87
N PHE A 389 21.47 35.79 15.21
CA PHE A 389 22.92 35.65 15.18
C PHE A 389 23.62 36.86 14.55
N ALA A 390 23.02 37.44 13.51
CA ALA A 390 23.61 38.53 12.75
C ALA A 390 23.62 39.81 13.60
N ARG A 391 22.48 40.10 14.22
CA ARG A 391 22.35 41.19 15.19
C ARG A 391 23.33 41.04 16.35
N ALA A 392 23.37 39.87 17.00
CA ALA A 392 24.27 39.64 18.13
C ALA A 392 25.74 39.80 17.74
N ALA A 393 26.16 39.24 16.59
CA ALA A 393 27.53 39.41 16.09
C ALA A 393 27.86 40.88 15.81
N ARG A 394 26.96 41.64 15.17
CA ARG A 394 27.13 43.08 14.93
C ARG A 394 27.23 43.88 16.22
N ASP A 395 26.42 43.57 17.22
CA ASP A 395 26.46 44.26 18.53
C ASP A 395 27.83 44.04 19.21
N PHE A 396 28.41 42.84 19.14
CA PHE A 396 29.75 42.59 19.67
C PHE A 396 30.86 43.28 18.85
N LEU A 397 30.76 43.28 17.51
CA LEU A 397 31.76 43.92 16.64
C LEU A 397 31.72 45.45 16.77
N THR A 398 30.54 46.06 16.88
CA THR A 398 30.36 47.50 17.08
C THR A 398 30.76 47.96 18.48
N GLY A 399 30.64 47.09 19.49
CA GLY A 399 31.17 47.36 20.84
C GLY A 399 32.68 47.64 20.88
N LEU A 400 33.43 47.18 19.87
CA LEU A 400 34.87 47.44 19.73
C LEU A 400 35.19 48.87 19.22
N ASP A 401 34.23 49.57 18.61
CA ASP A 401 34.45 50.88 18.01
C ASP A 401 34.67 52.00 19.04
N GLY A 402 34.21 51.78 20.28
CA GLY A 402 34.30 52.73 21.38
C GLY A 402 35.73 52.96 21.90
N ASP A 403 36.68 52.08 21.60
CA ASP A 403 38.07 52.18 22.07
C ASP A 403 39.05 52.46 20.91
N GLU A 404 39.63 53.66 20.90
CA GLU A 404 40.57 54.11 19.86
C GLU A 404 41.85 53.28 19.83
N ALA A 405 42.29 52.71 20.96
CA ALA A 405 43.47 51.87 21.02
C ALA A 405 43.22 50.52 20.34
N VAL A 406 42.07 49.90 20.59
CA VAL A 406 41.65 48.64 19.95
C VAL A 406 41.47 48.83 18.44
N ARG A 407 40.89 49.97 18.04
CA ARG A 407 40.63 50.28 16.62
C ARG A 407 41.92 50.46 15.79
N ARG A 408 42.99 50.97 16.39
CA ARG A 408 44.29 51.17 15.73
C ARG A 408 45.17 49.93 15.73
N ASP A 409 44.82 48.92 16.52
CA ASP A 409 45.57 47.68 16.59
C ASP A 409 45.26 46.80 15.37
N ALA A 410 46.27 46.57 14.53
CA ALA A 410 46.15 45.76 13.32
C ALA A 410 45.68 44.33 13.65
N TYR A 411 46.05 43.81 14.82
CA TYR A 411 45.67 42.48 15.28
C TYR A 411 44.15 42.32 15.37
N PHE A 412 43.46 43.28 15.98
CA PHE A 412 42.01 43.26 16.14
C PHE A 412 41.29 43.65 14.85
N ALA A 413 41.86 44.54 14.03
CA ALA A 413 41.32 44.91 12.74
C ALA A 413 41.19 43.70 11.79
N ASP A 414 42.25 42.88 11.67
CA ASP A 414 42.25 41.68 10.82
C ASP A 414 41.16 40.67 11.21
N ARG A 415 41.01 40.44 12.52
CA ARG A 415 40.02 39.48 13.05
C ARG A 415 38.60 39.98 12.91
N ARG A 416 38.39 41.28 13.16
CA ARG A 416 37.11 41.92 12.91
C ARG A 416 36.72 41.73 11.44
N GLN A 417 37.62 42.03 10.51
CA GLN A 417 37.38 41.85 9.09
C GLN A 417 37.06 40.39 8.73
N ALA A 418 37.76 39.42 9.32
CA ALA A 418 37.47 38.00 9.16
C ALA A 418 36.06 37.61 9.63
N LEU A 419 35.64 38.13 10.80
CA LEU A 419 34.30 37.89 11.34
C LEU A 419 33.21 38.61 10.57
N GLU A 420 33.45 39.81 10.05
CA GLU A 420 32.55 40.52 9.15
C GLU A 420 32.35 39.74 7.84
N ALA A 421 33.43 39.20 7.25
CA ALA A 421 33.33 38.33 6.09
C ALA A 421 32.55 37.03 6.39
N LYS A 422 32.78 36.42 7.57
CA LYS A 422 32.03 35.24 8.02
C LYS A 422 30.55 35.57 8.26
N LEU A 423 30.23 36.74 8.82
CA LEU A 423 28.88 37.26 9.00
C LEU A 423 28.17 37.41 7.65
N ASP A 424 28.78 38.12 6.70
CA ASP A 424 28.22 38.35 5.36
C ASP A 424 27.96 37.04 4.61
N LEU A 425 28.85 36.06 4.76
CA LEU A 425 28.67 34.72 4.20
C LEU A 425 27.45 34.04 4.83
N ARG A 426 27.40 33.99 6.17
CA ARG A 426 26.33 33.33 6.96
C ARG A 426 24.96 33.97 6.71
N GLU A 427 24.87 35.29 6.56
CA GLU A 427 23.60 35.96 6.21
C GLU A 427 23.05 35.51 4.86
N LYS A 428 23.93 35.31 3.87
CA LYS A 428 23.55 34.74 2.56
C LYS A 428 23.13 33.27 2.69
N SER A 429 23.63 32.56 3.70
CA SER A 429 23.35 31.14 3.96
C SER A 429 22.04 30.87 4.69
N THR A 430 21.26 31.90 5.05
CA THR A 430 19.96 31.76 5.76
C THR A 430 18.85 31.15 4.91
N ARG A 431 19.03 31.10 3.58
CA ARG A 431 18.03 30.58 2.63
C ARG A 431 18.15 29.07 2.46
N LEU A 432 17.44 28.32 3.28
CA LEU A 432 17.31 26.86 3.11
C LEU A 432 16.41 26.54 1.90
N THR A 433 16.84 25.58 1.08
CA THR A 433 16.01 25.04 -0.01
C THR A 433 15.81 23.55 0.18
N ALA A 434 14.55 23.12 0.30
CA ALA A 434 14.16 21.72 0.20
C ALA A 434 13.84 21.38 -1.27
N ARG A 435 14.27 20.22 -1.74
CA ARG A 435 14.01 19.72 -3.09
C ARG A 435 13.40 18.34 -3.02
N VAL A 436 12.36 18.10 -3.80
CA VAL A 436 11.68 16.81 -3.89
C VAL A 436 12.06 16.10 -5.18
N ASP A 437 12.14 14.77 -5.16
CA ASP A 437 12.56 13.98 -6.34
C ASP A 437 11.41 13.85 -7.35
N GLU A 438 10.20 13.53 -6.87
CA GLU A 438 9.00 13.44 -7.71
C GLU A 438 8.10 14.67 -7.52
N LYS A 439 7.66 15.27 -8.65
CA LYS A 439 6.72 16.41 -8.64
C LYS A 439 5.25 15.98 -8.53
N ALA A 440 4.95 14.69 -8.67
CA ALA A 440 3.58 14.17 -8.59
C ALA A 440 3.56 12.77 -7.95
N VAL A 441 2.93 12.67 -6.78
CA VAL A 441 2.69 11.40 -6.08
C VAL A 441 1.31 10.88 -6.48
N VAL A 442 1.31 9.77 -7.22
CA VAL A 442 0.09 9.20 -7.80
C VAL A 442 -0.32 7.93 -7.05
N PHE A 443 -1.49 7.97 -6.42
CA PHE A 443 -2.08 6.85 -5.69
C PHE A 443 -2.96 6.01 -6.60
N GLU A 444 -2.69 4.71 -6.72
CA GLU A 444 -3.63 3.77 -7.32
C GLU A 444 -4.69 3.37 -6.30
N ALA A 445 -5.88 2.97 -6.77
CA ALA A 445 -7.01 2.66 -5.88
C ALA A 445 -6.71 1.63 -4.78
N GLN A 446 -5.81 0.66 -5.02
CA GLN A 446 -5.41 -0.35 -4.02
C GLN A 446 -4.14 -0.02 -3.24
N VAL A 447 -3.43 1.05 -3.62
CA VAL A 447 -2.20 1.45 -2.96
C VAL A 447 -2.56 2.48 -1.90
N ALA A 448 -2.53 2.05 -0.64
CA ALA A 448 -2.88 2.90 0.50
C ALA A 448 -1.79 3.94 0.82
N GLU A 449 -0.55 3.72 0.39
CA GLU A 449 0.61 4.54 0.75
C GLU A 449 1.65 4.61 -0.37
N ARG A 450 2.34 5.75 -0.51
CA ARG A 450 3.43 5.99 -1.48
C ARG A 450 4.59 6.72 -0.82
N LYS A 451 5.82 6.38 -1.22
CA LYS A 451 7.03 7.05 -0.73
C LYS A 451 7.36 8.27 -1.56
N GLN A 452 7.87 9.32 -0.91
CA GLN A 452 8.34 10.58 -1.49
C GLN A 452 9.63 10.97 -0.79
N THR A 453 10.66 11.32 -1.54
CA THR A 453 11.94 11.76 -0.99
C THR A 453 12.11 13.28 -1.10
N ALA A 454 12.77 13.88 -0.11
CA ALA A 454 13.21 15.27 -0.16
C ALA A 454 14.65 15.41 0.34
N ALA A 455 15.46 16.14 -0.41
CA ALA A 455 16.80 16.55 -0.03
C ALA A 455 16.80 18.01 0.43
N VAL A 456 17.69 18.37 1.35
CA VAL A 456 17.94 19.77 1.72
C VAL A 456 19.28 20.17 1.19
N THR A 457 19.32 21.17 0.32
CA THR A 457 20.58 21.79 -0.09
C THR A 457 20.85 22.96 0.84
N GLY A 458 21.83 22.80 1.72
CA GLY A 458 22.36 23.92 2.49
C GLY A 458 23.05 24.92 1.57
N SER A 459 22.84 26.20 1.80
CA SER A 459 23.60 27.25 1.13
C SER A 459 25.04 27.27 1.64
N ALA A 460 25.99 27.50 0.73
CA ALA A 460 27.41 27.62 1.08
C ALA A 460 27.60 28.58 2.25
N GLY A 461 28.28 28.13 3.29
CA GLY A 461 28.52 28.91 4.51
C GLY A 461 27.47 28.78 5.62
N ALA A 462 26.54 27.83 5.59
CA ALA A 462 25.74 27.45 6.78
C ALA A 462 26.57 26.57 7.74
N PRO A 463 26.40 26.67 9.08
CA PRO A 463 27.16 25.85 10.01
C PRO A 463 26.71 24.38 9.98
N ALA A 464 27.56 23.50 10.50
CA ALA A 464 27.21 22.10 10.61
C ALA A 464 26.08 21.89 11.64
N GLY A 465 25.14 20.98 11.35
CA GLY A 465 24.05 20.66 12.26
C GLY A 465 22.98 19.78 11.63
N THR A 466 21.82 19.66 12.29
CA THR A 466 20.68 18.86 11.80
C THR A 466 19.47 19.75 11.53
N ALA A 467 18.99 19.78 10.29
CA ALA A 467 17.73 20.42 9.90
C ALA A 467 16.56 19.45 10.01
N ALA A 468 15.39 19.96 10.43
CA ALA A 468 14.14 19.22 10.44
C ALA A 468 13.40 19.40 9.10
N VAL A 469 13.10 18.30 8.41
CA VAL A 469 12.39 18.28 7.13
C VAL A 469 10.99 17.67 7.30
N PHE A 470 9.98 18.33 6.76
CA PHE A 470 8.58 17.90 6.88
C PHE A 470 7.70 18.34 5.72
N VAL A 471 6.51 17.74 5.60
CA VAL A 471 5.55 18.03 4.54
C VAL A 471 4.46 18.97 5.04
N VAL A 472 4.17 20.01 4.25
CA VAL A 472 3.12 21.00 4.52
C VAL A 472 2.16 21.12 3.35
N ARG A 473 0.99 21.74 3.61
CA ARG A 473 0.13 22.25 2.53
C ARG A 473 0.78 23.47 1.89
N ARG A 474 0.46 23.76 0.62
CA ARG A 474 0.94 24.98 -0.06
C ARG A 474 0.61 26.28 0.69
N SER A 475 -0.45 26.30 1.50
CA SER A 475 -0.79 27.43 2.38
C SER A 475 0.17 27.65 3.55
N GLY A 476 1.23 26.83 3.66
CA GLY A 476 2.21 26.86 4.75
C GLY A 476 1.75 26.20 6.05
N ARG A 477 0.52 25.69 6.11
CA ARG A 477 0.02 24.95 7.28
C ARG A 477 0.55 23.51 7.25
N GLU A 478 1.07 23.05 8.39
CA GLU A 478 1.49 21.65 8.55
C GLU A 478 0.36 20.69 8.19
N LEU A 479 0.71 19.59 7.51
CA LEU A 479 -0.22 18.54 7.17
C LEU A 479 -0.54 17.71 8.42
N GLU A 480 -1.79 17.30 8.59
CA GLU A 480 -2.22 16.53 9.78
C GLU A 480 -1.37 15.26 9.94
N ARG A 481 -0.95 14.97 11.17
CA ARG A 481 0.00 13.90 11.51
C ARG A 481 -0.45 12.52 11.02
N GLY A 482 -1.76 12.26 10.99
CA GLY A 482 -2.32 10.99 10.54
C GLY A 482 -2.32 10.80 9.01
N LEU A 483 -1.84 11.77 8.23
CA LEU A 483 -1.91 11.73 6.76
C LEU A 483 -0.56 11.40 6.10
N TRP A 484 0.54 11.35 6.85
CA TRP A 484 1.87 11.00 6.33
C TRP A 484 2.83 10.65 7.48
N TYR A 485 3.80 9.75 7.24
CA TYR A 485 4.77 9.29 8.25
C TYR A 485 6.07 8.77 7.61
N GLN A 486 7.12 8.51 8.38
CA GLN A 486 8.38 7.95 7.88
C GLN A 486 8.30 6.43 7.64
N ASP A 487 7.73 5.71 8.60
CA ASP A 487 7.70 4.24 8.65
C ASP A 487 6.43 3.75 9.37
N ARG A 488 5.91 2.57 9.00
CA ARG A 488 4.68 1.98 9.55
C ARG A 488 4.74 1.77 11.06
N GLU A 489 5.95 1.50 11.59
CA GLU A 489 6.19 1.31 13.03
C GLU A 489 6.24 2.65 13.79
N HIS A 490 6.41 3.77 13.09
CA HIS A 490 6.74 5.07 13.66
C HIS A 490 5.77 6.18 13.21
N ARG A 491 4.46 5.94 13.38
CA ARG A 491 3.37 6.86 12.97
C ARG A 491 3.43 8.25 13.62
N ASP A 492 4.15 8.38 14.73
CA ASP A 492 4.31 9.64 15.47
C ASP A 492 5.49 10.50 14.96
N VAL A 493 6.18 10.09 13.89
CA VAL A 493 7.34 10.82 13.34
C VAL A 493 6.91 11.67 12.14
N TRP A 494 6.74 12.98 12.37
CA TRP A 494 6.32 13.96 11.33
C TRP A 494 7.41 14.97 10.96
N ARG A 495 8.65 14.81 11.41
CA ARG A 495 9.80 15.66 11.04
C ARG A 495 11.05 14.79 11.02
N GLN A 496 11.88 14.97 10.00
CA GLN A 496 13.07 14.15 9.76
C GLN A 496 14.33 14.98 9.88
N GLY A 497 15.32 14.45 10.61
CA GLY A 497 16.64 15.08 10.70
C GLY A 497 17.46 14.83 9.44
N VAL A 498 17.93 15.91 8.80
CA VAL A 498 18.86 15.88 7.68
C VAL A 498 20.08 16.74 8.04
N LEU A 499 21.29 16.21 7.84
CA LEU A 499 22.53 16.90 8.22
C LEU A 499 22.83 18.07 7.27
N LEU A 500 23.40 19.16 7.78
CA LEU A 500 23.92 20.30 7.02
C LEU A 500 25.41 20.53 7.36
N PRO A 501 26.23 21.09 6.45
CA PRO A 501 25.98 21.32 5.02
C PRO A 501 26.03 20.02 4.19
N ALA A 502 25.47 20.04 2.97
CA ALA A 502 25.12 18.86 2.17
C ALA A 502 26.27 18.26 1.34
N ASP A 503 27.52 18.58 1.68
CA ASP A 503 28.70 18.36 0.83
C ASP A 503 29.11 16.88 0.75
N ALA A 504 28.55 16.02 1.61
CA ALA A 504 28.70 14.58 1.59
C ALA A 504 27.49 13.90 0.89
N ALA A 505 27.69 12.68 0.38
CA ALA A 505 26.63 11.83 -0.18
C ALA A 505 25.57 11.50 0.90
N GLN A 506 24.61 12.40 1.10
CA GLN A 506 23.62 12.29 2.15
C GLN A 506 22.38 11.51 1.70
N LYS A 507 21.78 10.80 2.66
CA LYS A 507 20.51 10.11 2.47
C LYS A 507 19.36 11.14 2.54
N PRO A 508 18.56 11.32 1.48
CA PRO A 508 17.40 12.22 1.52
C PRO A 508 16.38 11.77 2.58
N ALA A 509 15.58 12.71 3.07
CA ALA A 509 14.43 12.42 3.93
C ALA A 509 13.39 11.66 3.11
N GLU A 510 12.90 10.53 3.62
CA GLU A 510 11.92 9.67 2.93
C GLU A 510 10.59 9.68 3.68
N PHE A 511 9.55 10.19 3.04
CA PHE A 511 8.20 10.33 3.58
C PHE A 511 7.26 9.32 2.93
N THR A 512 6.48 8.62 3.72
CA THR A 512 5.33 7.82 3.28
C THR A 512 4.08 8.68 3.36
N ILE A 513 3.53 9.03 2.20
CA ILE A 513 2.30 9.80 2.06
C ILE A 513 1.14 8.81 1.96
N LEU A 514 0.08 9.05 2.74
CA LEU A 514 -1.10 8.20 2.74
C LEU A 514 -2.14 8.64 1.71
N LYS A 515 -2.90 7.67 1.21
CA LYS A 515 -3.97 7.91 0.23
C LYS A 515 -5.03 8.86 0.77
N GLU A 516 -5.32 8.89 2.08
CA GLU A 516 -6.28 9.82 2.69
C GLU A 516 -5.91 11.30 2.48
N VAL A 517 -4.65 11.61 2.13
CA VAL A 517 -4.24 12.95 1.70
C VAL A 517 -5.03 13.44 0.50
N THR A 518 -5.53 12.52 -0.32
CA THR A 518 -6.35 12.82 -1.51
C THR A 518 -7.86 12.76 -1.22
N ALA A 519 -8.27 12.41 0.01
CA ALA A 519 -9.66 12.12 0.34
C ALA A 519 -10.56 13.33 0.06
N GLY A 520 -11.41 13.20 -0.98
CA GLY A 520 -12.56 14.05 -1.23
C GLY A 520 -12.58 14.84 -2.56
N GLY A 521 -11.50 14.84 -3.35
CA GLY A 521 -11.44 15.67 -4.57
C GLY A 521 -10.88 14.94 -5.79
N ARG A 522 -11.40 15.28 -6.99
CA ARG A 522 -10.74 14.96 -8.26
C ARG A 522 -9.48 15.82 -8.49
N GLU A 523 -9.35 16.94 -7.78
CA GLU A 523 -8.23 17.86 -7.94
C GLU A 523 -6.99 17.41 -7.15
N PRO A 524 -5.79 17.49 -7.75
CA PRO A 524 -4.54 17.23 -7.06
C PRO A 524 -4.37 18.16 -5.85
N ARG A 525 -4.02 17.61 -4.69
CA ARG A 525 -3.65 18.43 -3.52
C ARG A 525 -2.19 18.87 -3.66
N LYS A 526 -1.98 20.19 -3.64
CA LYS A 526 -0.64 20.79 -3.71
C LYS A 526 0.04 20.75 -2.34
N LEU A 527 1.15 20.03 -2.26
CA LEU A 527 1.98 19.87 -1.06
C LEU A 527 3.36 20.45 -1.31
N ALA A 528 4.11 20.67 -0.23
CA ALA A 528 5.50 21.06 -0.31
C ALA A 528 6.32 20.45 0.84
N ALA A 529 7.57 20.09 0.57
CA ALA A 529 8.55 19.79 1.61
C ALA A 529 9.13 21.10 2.17
N ARG A 530 9.36 21.18 3.48
CA ARG A 530 10.02 22.31 4.14
C ARG A 530 11.16 21.85 5.01
N ALA A 531 12.17 22.71 5.13
CA ALA A 531 13.28 22.55 6.05
C ALA A 531 13.25 23.65 7.11
N LEU A 532 13.53 23.26 8.36
CA LEU A 532 13.69 24.15 9.52
C LEU A 532 15.05 23.86 10.16
N TYR A 533 15.93 24.85 10.22
CA TYR A 533 17.24 24.74 10.86
C TYR A 533 17.49 25.94 11.75
N ARG A 534 17.60 25.73 13.06
CA ARG A 534 17.83 26.77 14.08
C ARG A 534 16.96 28.01 13.94
N GLY A 535 15.69 27.84 13.61
CA GLY A 535 14.72 28.92 13.42
C GLY A 535 14.64 29.49 12.00
N HIS A 536 15.55 29.13 11.09
CA HIS A 536 15.45 29.47 9.66
C HIS A 536 14.53 28.47 8.97
N MET A 537 13.50 28.96 8.28
CA MET A 537 12.55 28.14 7.53
C MET A 537 12.74 28.35 6.02
N SER A 538 12.72 27.27 5.25
CA SER A 538 12.75 27.33 3.78
C SER A 538 11.53 28.07 3.24
N SER A 539 11.69 28.80 2.12
CA SER A 539 10.68 29.72 1.62
C SER A 539 9.40 29.02 1.10
N ASP A 540 8.26 29.68 1.30
CA ASP A 540 6.93 29.23 0.81
C ASP A 540 6.83 29.20 -0.73
N ALA A 541 7.71 29.92 -1.42
CA ALA A 541 7.64 30.17 -2.86
C ALA A 541 8.48 29.20 -3.70
N ASP A 542 9.22 28.27 -3.09
CA ASP A 542 10.11 27.38 -3.83
C ASP A 542 9.34 26.29 -4.59
N ALA A 543 9.21 26.49 -5.91
CA ALA A 543 8.63 25.52 -6.83
C ALA A 543 9.38 24.17 -6.82
N ALA A 544 10.67 24.17 -6.46
CA ALA A 544 11.49 22.97 -6.35
C ALA A 544 11.11 22.09 -5.13
N ALA A 545 10.42 22.67 -4.14
CA ALA A 545 9.96 21.97 -2.95
C ALA A 545 8.52 21.43 -3.07
N SER A 546 7.81 21.84 -4.12
CA SER A 546 6.37 21.57 -4.30
C SER A 546 6.11 20.32 -5.12
N PHE A 547 5.09 19.54 -4.74
CA PHE A 547 4.62 18.37 -5.49
C PHE A 547 3.11 18.17 -5.30
N ASP A 548 2.49 17.45 -6.23
CA ASP A 548 1.05 17.22 -6.26
C ASP A 548 0.71 15.78 -5.83
N ALA A 549 -0.21 15.61 -4.89
CA ALA A 549 -0.76 14.31 -4.52
C ALA A 549 -2.11 14.09 -5.22
N GLN A 550 -2.24 13.03 -6.02
CA GLN A 550 -3.45 12.75 -6.80
C GLN A 550 -3.89 11.29 -6.79
N MET A 551 -5.20 11.08 -6.91
CA MET A 551 -5.82 9.76 -7.04
C MET A 551 -5.94 9.32 -8.48
N ARG A 552 -5.31 8.20 -8.80
CA ARG A 552 -5.49 7.46 -10.05
C ARG A 552 -6.63 6.46 -9.88
N PHE A 553 -7.80 6.84 -10.37
CA PHE A 553 -8.97 5.96 -10.43
C PHE A 553 -8.80 4.95 -11.56
N VAL A 554 -8.21 3.81 -11.25
CA VAL A 554 -8.17 2.64 -12.14
C VAL A 554 -9.41 1.77 -11.85
N ARG A 555 -10.32 1.68 -12.81
CA ARG A 555 -11.39 0.68 -12.81
C ARG A 555 -10.96 -0.50 -13.68
N PRO A 556 -10.44 -1.60 -13.11
CA PRO A 556 -10.32 -2.84 -13.87
C PRO A 556 -11.72 -3.31 -14.26
N ILE A 557 -11.87 -3.88 -15.44
CA ILE A 557 -13.07 -4.56 -15.92
C ILE A 557 -12.56 -5.88 -16.48
N GLU A 558 -12.97 -6.97 -15.83
CA GLU A 558 -12.64 -8.32 -16.26
C GLU A 558 -13.85 -8.91 -16.97
N PRO A 559 -13.75 -9.29 -18.25
CA PRO A 559 -14.78 -10.09 -18.88
C PRO A 559 -14.90 -11.41 -18.14
N VAL A 560 -16.14 -11.87 -17.92
CA VAL A 560 -16.39 -13.16 -17.26
C VAL A 560 -15.94 -14.25 -18.22
N ALA A 561 -14.88 -14.97 -17.87
CA ALA A 561 -14.39 -16.12 -18.63
C ALA A 561 -15.48 -17.18 -18.71
N VAL A 562 -15.86 -17.57 -19.93
CA VAL A 562 -16.86 -18.62 -20.16
C VAL A 562 -16.13 -19.85 -20.65
N ASN A 563 -16.17 -20.93 -19.88
CA ASN A 563 -15.71 -22.23 -20.34
C ASN A 563 -16.56 -22.65 -21.55
N ALA A 564 -15.91 -23.02 -22.65
CA ALA A 564 -16.56 -23.44 -23.88
C ALA A 564 -17.17 -24.84 -23.70
N LEU A 565 -18.33 -24.92 -23.05
CA LEU A 565 -19.14 -26.13 -23.05
C LEU A 565 -19.68 -26.38 -24.47
N PRO A 566 -19.78 -27.64 -24.93
CA PRO A 566 -20.44 -27.92 -26.19
C PRO A 566 -21.93 -27.56 -26.10
N PRO A 567 -22.54 -27.06 -27.18
CA PRO A 567 -23.96 -26.72 -27.16
C PRO A 567 -24.83 -27.98 -27.14
N GLU A 568 -25.94 -27.90 -26.42
CA GLU A 568 -26.93 -28.96 -26.25
C GLU A 568 -28.27 -28.57 -26.89
N ILE A 569 -28.98 -29.56 -27.44
CA ILE A 569 -30.37 -29.43 -27.88
C ILE A 569 -31.18 -30.56 -27.24
N ARG A 570 -32.32 -30.23 -26.64
CA ARG A 570 -33.30 -31.19 -26.13
C ARG A 570 -34.66 -30.91 -26.72
N LEU A 571 -35.34 -31.96 -27.16
CA LEU A 571 -36.72 -31.90 -27.64
C LEU A 571 -37.65 -32.56 -26.63
N LYS A 572 -38.73 -31.87 -26.25
CA LYS A 572 -39.84 -32.39 -25.44
C LYS A 572 -41.13 -32.38 -26.25
N GLY A 573 -42.11 -33.14 -25.79
CA GLY A 573 -43.44 -33.21 -26.37
C GLY A 573 -43.68 -34.52 -27.13
N SER A 574 -44.86 -34.61 -27.73
CA SER A 574 -45.43 -35.85 -28.24
C SER A 574 -45.97 -35.68 -29.65
N ARG A 575 -45.92 -36.76 -30.44
CA ARG A 575 -46.58 -36.76 -31.75
C ARG A 575 -48.11 -36.80 -31.61
N HIS A 576 -48.59 -37.51 -30.59
CA HIS A 576 -50.01 -37.69 -30.30
C HIS A 576 -50.26 -37.43 -28.82
N ALA A 577 -51.36 -36.73 -28.51
CA ALA A 577 -51.78 -36.49 -27.14
C ALA A 577 -52.20 -37.80 -26.44
N VAL A 578 -52.71 -38.77 -27.20
CA VAL A 578 -53.17 -40.07 -26.70
C VAL A 578 -52.55 -41.20 -27.51
N THR A 579 -51.99 -42.21 -26.85
CA THR A 579 -51.52 -43.48 -27.45
C THR A 579 -52.32 -44.63 -26.88
N GLU A 580 -52.95 -45.43 -27.74
CA GLU A 580 -53.80 -46.56 -27.36
C GLU A 580 -53.19 -47.88 -27.84
N LEU A 581 -52.84 -48.75 -26.91
CA LEU A 581 -52.22 -50.05 -27.17
C LEU A 581 -53.19 -51.19 -26.84
N MET A 582 -53.49 -52.04 -27.83
CA MET A 582 -54.19 -53.30 -27.60
C MET A 582 -53.20 -54.45 -27.73
N PHE A 583 -52.87 -55.08 -26.61
CA PHE A 583 -52.06 -56.29 -26.60
C PHE A 583 -52.96 -57.50 -26.85
N ILE A 584 -52.66 -58.28 -27.88
CA ILE A 584 -53.30 -59.57 -28.14
C ILE A 584 -52.28 -60.65 -27.91
N VAL A 585 -52.54 -61.58 -26.99
CA VAL A 585 -51.62 -62.68 -26.68
C VAL A 585 -52.28 -64.01 -27.01
N ASP A 586 -51.59 -64.80 -27.82
CA ASP A 586 -51.95 -66.17 -28.14
C ASP A 586 -51.78 -67.07 -26.91
N ALA A 587 -52.85 -67.75 -26.55
CA ALA A 587 -52.88 -68.77 -25.52
C ALA A 587 -53.54 -70.04 -26.06
N SER A 588 -53.30 -70.38 -27.32
CA SER A 588 -53.73 -71.64 -27.91
C SER A 588 -52.89 -72.83 -27.43
N GLY A 589 -53.33 -74.05 -27.75
CA GLY A 589 -52.62 -75.27 -27.38
C GLY A 589 -51.17 -75.33 -27.89
N SER A 590 -50.87 -74.80 -29.08
CA SER A 590 -49.52 -74.75 -29.67
C SER A 590 -48.54 -73.85 -28.90
N MET A 591 -49.05 -72.98 -28.03
CA MET A 591 -48.23 -72.17 -27.12
C MET A 591 -47.64 -72.97 -25.94
N THR A 592 -48.05 -74.24 -25.78
CA THR A 592 -47.42 -75.18 -24.83
C THR A 592 -46.15 -75.83 -25.36
N GLU A 593 -45.86 -75.66 -26.66
CA GLU A 593 -44.64 -76.15 -27.27
C GLU A 593 -43.44 -75.28 -26.88
N ASN A 594 -42.25 -75.86 -26.99
CA ASN A 594 -41.00 -75.13 -26.82
C ASN A 594 -40.67 -74.32 -28.07
N LEU A 595 -39.78 -73.34 -27.91
CA LEU A 595 -39.18 -72.62 -29.03
C LEU A 595 -38.41 -73.57 -29.96
N ALA A 596 -38.48 -73.33 -31.27
CA ALA A 596 -37.86 -74.18 -32.31
C ALA A 596 -36.39 -74.51 -32.01
N GLY A 597 -36.03 -75.81 -32.06
CA GLY A 597 -34.64 -76.28 -31.94
C GLY A 597 -34.18 -76.75 -30.56
N LYS A 598 -35.06 -76.80 -29.54
CA LYS A 598 -34.74 -77.31 -28.19
C LYS A 598 -35.57 -78.55 -27.84
N GLU A 599 -34.93 -79.72 -27.78
CA GLU A 599 -35.56 -81.02 -27.44
C GLU A 599 -35.84 -81.19 -25.93
N THR A 600 -35.49 -80.21 -25.09
CA THR A 600 -35.65 -80.26 -23.63
C THR A 600 -37.08 -79.99 -23.20
N LYS A 601 -37.70 -80.89 -22.40
CA LYS A 601 -39.03 -80.70 -21.77
C LYS A 601 -39.02 -79.64 -20.63
N ASN A 602 -38.34 -78.52 -20.81
CA ASN A 602 -38.25 -77.46 -19.80
C ASN A 602 -39.45 -76.49 -19.92
N VAL A 603 -40.29 -76.45 -18.90
CA VAL A 603 -41.48 -75.56 -18.83
C VAL A 603 -41.11 -74.07 -18.96
N ALA A 604 -39.89 -73.70 -18.57
CA ALA A 604 -39.38 -72.33 -18.69
C ALA A 604 -39.13 -71.90 -20.15
N GLU A 605 -39.04 -72.86 -21.09
CA GLU A 605 -38.74 -72.61 -22.51
C GLU A 605 -39.98 -72.72 -23.42
N GLN A 606 -41.16 -72.92 -22.82
CA GLN A 606 -42.44 -72.92 -23.55
C GLN A 606 -42.77 -71.52 -24.07
N LYS A 607 -43.31 -71.44 -25.29
CA LYS A 607 -43.70 -70.17 -25.95
C LYS A 607 -44.59 -69.30 -25.04
N TRP A 608 -45.58 -69.91 -24.37
CA TRP A 608 -46.44 -69.23 -23.39
C TRP A 608 -45.69 -68.62 -22.21
N THR A 609 -44.75 -69.34 -21.62
CA THR A 609 -43.95 -68.85 -20.48
C THR A 609 -43.09 -67.66 -20.90
N LEU A 610 -42.51 -67.72 -22.09
CA LEU A 610 -41.72 -66.63 -22.67
C LEU A 610 -42.58 -65.40 -22.98
N ALA A 611 -43.75 -65.60 -23.60
CA ALA A 611 -44.73 -64.54 -23.86
C ALA A 611 -45.13 -63.80 -22.57
N LYS A 612 -45.48 -64.54 -21.51
CA LYS A 612 -45.79 -63.95 -20.20
C LYS A 612 -44.63 -63.17 -19.59
N SER A 613 -43.42 -63.71 -19.67
CA SER A 613 -42.22 -63.05 -19.14
C SER A 613 -41.93 -61.74 -19.87
N ALA A 614 -41.99 -61.74 -21.21
CA ALA A 614 -41.78 -60.53 -22.00
C ALA A 614 -42.86 -59.47 -21.74
N MET A 615 -44.13 -59.88 -21.68
CA MET A 615 -45.22 -58.96 -21.34
C MET A 615 -45.01 -58.33 -19.96
N ARG A 616 -44.57 -59.10 -18.96
CA ARG A 616 -44.27 -58.56 -17.63
C ARG A 616 -43.15 -57.51 -17.66
N THR A 617 -42.06 -57.80 -18.37
CA THR A 617 -40.94 -56.85 -18.53
C THR A 617 -41.42 -55.55 -19.19
N ILE A 618 -42.22 -55.66 -20.26
CA ILE A 618 -42.75 -54.50 -20.99
C ILE A 618 -43.72 -53.69 -20.12
N MET A 619 -44.61 -54.33 -19.35
CA MET A 619 -45.47 -53.62 -18.41
C MET A 619 -44.65 -52.85 -17.36
N SER A 620 -43.61 -53.46 -16.79
CA SER A 620 -42.72 -52.77 -15.84
C SER A 620 -41.98 -51.58 -16.45
N GLU A 621 -41.51 -51.71 -17.70
CA GLU A 621 -40.86 -50.61 -18.43
C GLU A 621 -41.83 -49.46 -18.72
N LEU A 622 -43.08 -49.78 -19.08
CA LEU A 622 -44.14 -48.80 -19.27
C LEU A 622 -44.43 -48.05 -17.96
N VAL A 623 -44.55 -48.76 -16.83
CA VAL A 623 -44.79 -48.13 -15.52
C VAL A 623 -43.65 -47.19 -15.13
N ALA A 624 -42.39 -47.60 -15.33
CA ALA A 624 -41.23 -46.77 -15.01
C ALA A 624 -41.19 -45.44 -15.81
N ARG A 625 -41.86 -45.40 -16.98
CA ARG A 625 -41.91 -44.25 -17.88
C ARG A 625 -43.12 -43.34 -17.66
N GLN A 626 -44.04 -43.68 -16.75
CA GLN A 626 -45.24 -42.88 -16.50
C GLN A 626 -44.94 -41.40 -16.23
N SER A 627 -43.91 -41.12 -15.42
CA SER A 627 -43.47 -39.75 -15.12
C SER A 627 -42.94 -38.98 -16.34
N GLU A 628 -42.38 -39.66 -17.34
CA GLU A 628 -41.93 -39.05 -18.59
C GLU A 628 -43.13 -38.59 -19.42
N TRP A 629 -44.19 -39.41 -19.50
CA TRP A 629 -45.41 -39.10 -20.25
C TRP A 629 -46.21 -37.97 -19.62
N ASP A 630 -46.36 -37.99 -18.29
CA ASP A 630 -47.02 -36.90 -17.56
C ASP A 630 -46.27 -35.57 -17.79
N ALA A 631 -44.94 -35.59 -17.88
CA ALA A 631 -44.13 -34.41 -18.20
C ALA A 631 -44.26 -33.93 -19.66
N ASN A 632 -44.69 -34.80 -20.58
CA ASN A 632 -44.91 -34.48 -21.99
C ASN A 632 -46.38 -34.23 -22.35
N ASP A 633 -47.29 -34.25 -21.36
CA ASP A 633 -48.74 -34.14 -21.57
C ASP A 633 -49.27 -35.27 -22.49
N GLU A 634 -48.75 -36.49 -22.30
CA GLU A 634 -49.13 -37.71 -23.02
C GLU A 634 -50.03 -38.62 -22.18
N GLU A 635 -51.17 -39.04 -22.74
CA GLU A 635 -51.99 -40.10 -22.18
C GLU A 635 -51.72 -41.44 -22.89
N TRP A 636 -51.24 -42.43 -22.15
CA TRP A 636 -51.13 -43.80 -22.66
C TRP A 636 -52.31 -44.63 -22.15
N ARG A 637 -52.95 -45.39 -23.04
CA ARG A 637 -54.02 -46.34 -22.72
C ARG A 637 -53.59 -47.74 -23.15
N ALA A 638 -53.86 -48.75 -22.34
CA ALA A 638 -53.57 -50.14 -22.69
C ALA A 638 -54.75 -51.07 -22.40
N GLY A 639 -54.89 -52.11 -23.21
CA GLY A 639 -55.83 -53.21 -23.01
C GLY A 639 -55.15 -54.56 -23.29
N LEU A 640 -55.75 -55.63 -22.78
CA LEU A 640 -55.27 -57.00 -22.97
C LEU A 640 -56.40 -57.88 -23.48
N MET A 641 -56.16 -58.50 -24.62
CA MET A 641 -56.98 -59.54 -25.21
C MET A 641 -56.20 -60.84 -25.28
N VAL A 642 -56.86 -61.96 -25.00
CA VAL A 642 -56.27 -63.31 -25.09
C VAL A 642 -57.21 -64.19 -25.88
N TYR A 643 -56.65 -65.08 -26.71
CA TYR A 643 -57.44 -66.06 -27.46
C TYR A 643 -56.95 -67.49 -27.25
N GLY A 644 -57.85 -68.45 -27.46
CA GLY A 644 -57.56 -69.88 -27.38
C GLY A 644 -57.35 -70.43 -25.97
N HIS A 645 -57.68 -69.68 -24.91
CA HIS A 645 -57.37 -70.09 -23.53
C HIS A 645 -58.53 -70.78 -22.80
N ARG A 646 -59.77 -70.74 -23.32
CA ARG A 646 -60.96 -71.17 -22.59
C ARG A 646 -61.52 -72.50 -23.04
N VAL A 647 -61.50 -72.81 -24.34
CA VAL A 647 -62.26 -73.95 -24.88
C VAL A 647 -61.59 -74.66 -26.06
N VAL A 648 -61.72 -75.99 -26.10
CA VAL A 648 -61.22 -76.86 -27.18
C VAL A 648 -62.33 -77.80 -27.67
N TRP A 649 -62.20 -78.37 -28.87
CA TRP A 649 -63.12 -79.41 -29.34
C TRP A 649 -62.72 -80.79 -28.79
N LEU A 650 -63.64 -81.49 -28.11
CA LEU A 650 -63.44 -82.88 -27.66
C LEU A 650 -63.36 -83.87 -28.84
N ASN A 651 -64.11 -83.59 -29.89
CA ASN A 651 -64.17 -84.39 -31.11
C ASN A 651 -64.54 -83.51 -32.31
N ARG A 652 -64.37 -84.03 -33.54
CA ARG A 652 -64.75 -83.33 -34.78
C ARG A 652 -66.26 -83.05 -34.92
N ILE A 653 -67.09 -83.47 -33.96
CA ILE A 653 -68.56 -83.42 -34.01
C ILE A 653 -69.11 -82.19 -33.26
N GLY A 654 -68.25 -81.33 -32.70
CA GLY A 654 -68.68 -80.00 -32.21
C GLY A 654 -69.09 -79.95 -30.74
N ASN A 655 -68.51 -80.81 -29.88
CA ASN A 655 -68.67 -80.70 -28.43
C ASN A 655 -67.54 -79.87 -27.80
N PRO A 656 -67.81 -78.67 -27.25
CA PRO A 656 -66.79 -77.85 -26.60
C PRO A 656 -66.40 -78.43 -25.22
N GLN A 657 -65.11 -78.42 -24.93
CA GLN A 657 -64.55 -78.71 -23.61
C GLN A 657 -63.83 -77.49 -23.07
N TYR A 658 -64.30 -77.03 -21.91
CA TYR A 658 -63.72 -75.87 -21.25
C TYR A 658 -62.45 -76.23 -20.49
N ASN A 659 -61.53 -75.26 -20.39
CA ASN A 659 -60.20 -75.43 -19.81
C ASN A 659 -60.30 -75.96 -18.36
N VAL A 660 -59.71 -77.12 -18.12
CA VAL A 660 -59.74 -77.78 -16.81
C VAL A 660 -58.96 -77.03 -15.74
N ARG A 661 -58.05 -76.12 -16.14
CA ARG A 661 -57.29 -75.27 -15.20
C ARG A 661 -58.10 -74.08 -14.68
N ALA A 662 -59.24 -73.79 -15.29
CA ALA A 662 -60.18 -72.78 -14.80
C ALA A 662 -60.93 -73.27 -13.56
N THR A 663 -61.58 -72.36 -12.84
CA THR A 663 -62.53 -72.71 -11.79
C THR A 663 -63.82 -73.29 -12.39
N GLU A 664 -64.59 -74.00 -11.57
CA GLU A 664 -65.88 -74.55 -12.03
C GLU A 664 -66.88 -73.45 -12.39
N GLU A 665 -66.88 -72.34 -11.64
CA GLU A 665 -67.71 -71.16 -11.91
C GLU A 665 -67.39 -70.53 -13.28
N GLU A 666 -66.11 -70.35 -13.60
CA GLU A 666 -65.67 -69.83 -14.90
C GLU A 666 -66.11 -70.75 -16.05
N ARG A 667 -65.97 -72.07 -15.89
CA ARG A 667 -66.43 -73.04 -16.91
C ARG A 667 -67.94 -72.96 -17.13
N GLN A 668 -68.72 -72.85 -16.05
CA GLN A 668 -70.18 -72.70 -16.16
C GLN A 668 -70.55 -71.38 -16.83
N GLN A 669 -69.83 -70.30 -16.54
CA GLN A 669 -70.03 -69.01 -17.19
C GLN A 669 -69.69 -69.07 -18.68
N TRP A 670 -68.58 -69.68 -19.07
CA TRP A 670 -68.21 -69.84 -20.48
C TRP A 670 -69.22 -70.70 -21.24
N ALA A 671 -69.75 -71.75 -20.60
CA ALA A 671 -70.82 -72.56 -21.14
C ALA A 671 -72.11 -71.76 -21.34
N ALA A 672 -72.51 -70.96 -20.35
CA ALA A 672 -73.68 -70.07 -20.45
C ALA A 672 -73.52 -69.02 -21.55
N ASN A 673 -72.30 -68.50 -21.73
CA ASN A 673 -71.96 -67.53 -22.77
C ASN A 673 -71.74 -68.16 -24.16
N GLN A 674 -71.92 -69.48 -24.29
CA GLN A 674 -71.73 -70.23 -25.53
C GLN A 674 -70.35 -69.97 -26.16
N VAL A 675 -69.29 -69.95 -25.36
CA VAL A 675 -67.93 -69.75 -25.88
C VAL A 675 -67.53 -70.96 -26.73
N LEU A 676 -67.33 -70.73 -28.03
CA LEU A 676 -66.91 -71.75 -28.98
C LEU A 676 -65.43 -71.61 -29.35
N PRO A 677 -64.72 -72.73 -29.64
CA PRO A 677 -63.29 -72.69 -29.98
C PRO A 677 -62.91 -71.75 -31.12
N HIS A 678 -63.66 -71.72 -32.23
CA HIS A 678 -63.36 -70.86 -33.38
C HIS A 678 -63.65 -69.36 -33.17
N THR A 679 -64.27 -69.00 -32.04
CA THR A 679 -64.54 -67.61 -31.63
C THR A 679 -63.98 -67.34 -30.22
N ASP A 680 -63.06 -68.17 -29.74
CA ASP A 680 -62.54 -68.07 -28.37
C ASP A 680 -61.56 -66.90 -28.23
N VAL A 681 -62.12 -65.71 -28.05
CA VAL A 681 -61.40 -64.46 -27.80
C VAL A 681 -62.03 -63.77 -26.60
N GLU A 682 -61.20 -63.29 -25.68
CA GLU A 682 -61.64 -62.58 -24.48
C GLU A 682 -60.84 -61.29 -24.27
N LEU A 683 -61.55 -60.20 -24.01
CA LEU A 683 -60.96 -58.96 -23.51
C LEU A 683 -60.83 -59.10 -21.99
N LEU A 684 -59.65 -59.49 -21.51
CA LEU A 684 -59.38 -59.66 -20.08
C LEU A 684 -59.22 -58.33 -19.35
N VAL A 685 -58.70 -57.32 -20.04
CA VAL A 685 -58.53 -55.98 -19.50
C VAL A 685 -59.01 -54.97 -20.53
N ASP A 686 -60.03 -54.19 -20.18
CA ASP A 686 -60.53 -53.07 -20.98
C ASP A 686 -59.42 -52.06 -21.28
N LEU A 687 -59.51 -51.44 -22.46
CA LEU A 687 -58.64 -50.33 -22.84
C LEU A 687 -58.89 -49.12 -21.91
N LYS A 688 -57.93 -48.85 -21.01
CA LYS A 688 -57.99 -47.78 -20.00
C LYS A 688 -56.65 -47.05 -19.91
N ARG A 689 -56.63 -45.86 -19.30
CA ARG A 689 -55.39 -45.13 -19.00
C ARG A 689 -54.42 -46.05 -18.25
N PHE A 690 -53.18 -46.10 -18.74
CA PHE A 690 -52.13 -46.93 -18.19
C PHE A 690 -51.51 -46.27 -16.96
N ASP A 691 -51.49 -47.03 -15.87
CA ASP A 691 -50.86 -46.71 -14.61
C ASP A 691 -50.30 -48.01 -13.99
N ALA A 692 -49.64 -47.90 -12.84
CA ALA A 692 -49.10 -49.04 -12.11
C ALA A 692 -50.18 -50.13 -11.83
N ASP A 693 -51.39 -49.71 -11.46
CA ASP A 693 -52.50 -50.60 -11.14
C ASP A 693 -52.97 -51.39 -12.37
N LEU A 694 -53.13 -50.74 -13.53
CA LEU A 694 -53.49 -51.39 -14.78
C LEU A 694 -52.40 -52.36 -15.22
N GLY A 695 -51.12 -52.00 -15.08
CA GLY A 695 -49.98 -52.87 -15.35
C GLY A 695 -50.01 -54.16 -14.50
N GLU A 696 -50.33 -54.04 -13.21
CA GLU A 696 -50.49 -55.20 -12.32
C GLU A 696 -51.71 -56.04 -12.69
N ARG A 697 -52.82 -55.41 -13.06
CA ARG A 697 -54.04 -56.11 -13.50
C ARG A 697 -53.81 -56.91 -14.79
N ILE A 698 -53.10 -56.35 -15.77
CA ILE A 698 -52.69 -57.04 -17.00
C ILE A 698 -51.82 -58.26 -16.66
N ASN A 699 -50.84 -58.10 -15.78
CA ASN A 699 -49.98 -59.21 -15.33
C ASN A 699 -50.77 -60.30 -14.60
N THR A 700 -51.73 -59.91 -13.76
CA THR A 700 -52.60 -60.84 -13.03
C THR A 700 -53.51 -61.61 -13.99
N ALA A 701 -54.11 -60.94 -14.97
CA ALA A 701 -54.94 -61.57 -16.00
C ALA A 701 -54.15 -62.58 -16.85
N LEU A 702 -52.94 -62.21 -17.30
CA LEU A 702 -52.04 -63.11 -18.02
C LEU A 702 -51.62 -64.34 -17.19
N ASN A 703 -51.44 -64.20 -15.88
CA ASN A 703 -51.10 -65.33 -15.02
C ASN A 703 -52.27 -66.31 -14.82
N ARG A 704 -53.51 -65.82 -14.87
CA ARG A 704 -54.73 -66.66 -14.79
C ARG A 704 -55.00 -67.41 -16.10
N ALA A 705 -54.70 -66.79 -17.24
CA ALA A 705 -54.82 -67.45 -18.54
C ALA A 705 -53.89 -68.68 -18.67
N SER A 706 -54.37 -69.70 -19.38
CA SER A 706 -53.62 -70.93 -19.62
C SER A 706 -53.86 -71.45 -21.04
N PRO A 707 -52.82 -71.93 -21.73
CA PRO A 707 -52.95 -72.36 -23.11
C PRO A 707 -53.82 -73.62 -23.27
N CYS A 708 -54.75 -73.65 -24.24
CA CYS A 708 -55.69 -74.77 -24.39
C CYS A 708 -56.18 -75.09 -25.82
N GLY A 709 -56.94 -74.17 -26.42
CA GLY A 709 -57.77 -74.35 -27.62
C GLY A 709 -57.13 -73.98 -28.96
N PRO A 710 -57.92 -73.83 -30.03
CA PRO A 710 -57.46 -73.44 -31.37
C PRO A 710 -57.04 -71.97 -31.47
N THR A 711 -56.54 -71.57 -32.65
CA THR A 711 -56.01 -70.22 -32.93
C THR A 711 -56.94 -69.39 -33.85
N PRO A 712 -57.95 -68.69 -33.31
CA PRO A 712 -58.79 -67.77 -34.08
C PRO A 712 -58.13 -66.38 -34.26
N LEU A 713 -56.94 -66.36 -34.88
CA LEU A 713 -56.07 -65.17 -35.01
C LEU A 713 -56.75 -64.00 -35.72
N TYR A 714 -57.35 -64.22 -36.89
CA TYR A 714 -57.99 -63.11 -37.62
C TYR A 714 -59.27 -62.61 -36.93
N TYR A 715 -59.95 -63.49 -36.19
CA TYR A 715 -61.11 -63.11 -35.38
C TYR A 715 -60.67 -62.20 -34.22
N SER A 716 -59.56 -62.50 -33.53
CA SER A 716 -59.06 -61.67 -32.43
C SER A 716 -58.67 -60.27 -32.88
N LEU A 717 -58.01 -60.14 -34.03
CA LEU A 717 -57.71 -58.85 -34.64
C LEU A 717 -58.99 -58.06 -34.97
N ARG A 718 -60.03 -58.72 -35.49
CA ARG A 718 -61.33 -58.07 -35.77
C ARG A 718 -62.01 -57.58 -34.50
N GLU A 719 -61.99 -58.36 -33.43
CA GLU A 719 -62.56 -57.93 -32.15
C GLU A 719 -61.76 -56.78 -31.53
N ALA A 720 -60.43 -56.75 -31.69
CA ALA A 720 -59.61 -55.62 -31.25
C ALA A 720 -59.98 -54.32 -31.98
N VAL A 721 -60.26 -54.36 -33.29
CA VAL A 721 -60.78 -53.20 -34.04
C VAL A 721 -62.09 -52.67 -33.42
N LYS A 722 -63.02 -53.57 -33.06
CA LYS A 722 -64.28 -53.18 -32.39
C LYS A 722 -64.06 -52.57 -31.01
N VAL A 723 -63.00 -52.94 -30.29
CA VAL A 723 -62.67 -52.29 -29.00
C VAL A 723 -62.34 -50.82 -29.22
N PHE A 724 -61.53 -50.50 -30.24
CA PHE A 724 -61.24 -49.11 -30.58
C PHE A 724 -62.47 -48.34 -31.07
N GLU A 725 -63.44 -48.98 -31.73
CA GLU A 725 -64.71 -48.34 -32.12
C GLU A 725 -65.57 -47.92 -30.92
N ARG A 726 -65.44 -48.62 -29.79
CA ARG A 726 -66.19 -48.31 -28.55
C ARG A 726 -65.56 -47.17 -27.74
N VAL A 727 -64.34 -46.74 -28.06
CA VAL A 727 -63.61 -45.66 -27.39
C VAL A 727 -63.46 -44.49 -28.37
N PRO A 728 -64.49 -43.63 -28.51
CA PRO A 728 -64.40 -42.48 -29.41
C PRO A 728 -63.35 -41.48 -28.91
N PRO A 729 -62.58 -40.85 -29.80
CA PRO A 729 -61.64 -39.80 -29.41
C PRO A 729 -62.39 -38.54 -28.93
N ASN A 730 -61.79 -37.76 -28.04
CA ASN A 730 -62.36 -36.45 -27.70
C ASN A 730 -62.31 -35.51 -28.92
N PRO A 731 -63.21 -34.51 -29.00
CA PRO A 731 -63.19 -33.52 -30.07
C PRO A 731 -61.82 -32.81 -30.16
N GLY A 732 -61.12 -32.99 -31.28
CA GLY A 732 -59.80 -32.39 -31.54
C GLY A 732 -58.60 -33.27 -31.18
N GLU A 733 -58.80 -34.45 -30.60
CA GLU A 733 -57.75 -35.45 -30.36
C GLU A 733 -57.68 -36.47 -31.51
N GLN A 734 -56.46 -36.87 -31.88
CA GLN A 734 -56.21 -37.96 -32.83
C GLN A 734 -55.30 -38.99 -32.15
N PRO A 735 -55.87 -40.07 -31.57
CA PRO A 735 -55.09 -41.07 -30.88
C PRO A 735 -54.26 -41.92 -31.85
N SER A 736 -53.05 -42.25 -31.42
CA SER A 736 -52.18 -43.24 -32.05
C SER A 736 -52.64 -44.63 -31.63
N ARG A 737 -53.23 -45.43 -32.53
CA ARG A 737 -53.83 -46.73 -32.20
C ARG A 737 -52.98 -47.88 -32.72
N HIS A 738 -52.61 -48.80 -31.82
CA HIS A 738 -51.69 -49.90 -32.11
C HIS A 738 -52.23 -51.20 -31.56
N ILE A 739 -52.21 -52.24 -32.40
CA ILE A 739 -52.42 -53.62 -32.00
C ILE A 739 -51.06 -54.30 -31.99
N ILE A 740 -50.69 -54.89 -30.85
CA ILE A 740 -49.47 -55.69 -30.71
C ILE A 740 -49.90 -57.13 -30.48
N LEU A 741 -49.75 -57.96 -31.51
CA LEU A 741 -50.11 -59.37 -31.49
C LEU A 741 -48.87 -60.23 -31.19
N VAL A 742 -48.91 -61.01 -30.12
CA VAL A 742 -47.90 -62.01 -29.77
C VAL A 742 -48.47 -63.40 -30.04
N THR A 743 -47.93 -64.11 -31.04
CA THR A 743 -48.51 -65.37 -31.54
C THR A 743 -47.45 -66.38 -32.00
N ASP A 744 -47.81 -67.62 -32.30
CA ASP A 744 -46.97 -68.51 -33.11
C ASP A 744 -47.13 -68.26 -34.63
N GLY A 745 -48.18 -67.55 -35.05
CA GLY A 745 -48.42 -67.16 -36.43
C GLY A 745 -49.33 -68.09 -37.23
N VAL A 746 -49.93 -69.12 -36.61
CA VAL A 746 -50.85 -70.06 -37.27
C VAL A 746 -52.30 -69.67 -36.99
N ASN A 747 -53.11 -69.44 -38.03
CA ASN A 747 -54.57 -69.31 -37.89
C ASN A 747 -55.25 -70.66 -38.19
N ASN A 748 -55.72 -71.35 -37.16
CA ASN A 748 -56.44 -72.61 -37.25
C ASN A 748 -57.64 -72.61 -36.28
N PRO A 749 -58.72 -71.88 -36.60
CA PRO A 749 -59.88 -71.74 -35.73
C PRO A 749 -60.72 -73.03 -35.59
N MET A 750 -60.56 -73.99 -36.50
CA MET A 750 -61.36 -75.23 -36.57
C MET A 750 -62.88 -74.98 -36.44
N PRO A 751 -63.52 -74.23 -37.36
CA PRO A 751 -64.96 -73.99 -37.30
C PRO A 751 -65.75 -75.30 -37.51
N PRO A 752 -66.95 -75.45 -36.90
CA PRO A 752 -67.83 -76.58 -37.17
C PRO A 752 -68.33 -76.55 -38.63
N PRO A 753 -68.85 -77.66 -39.17
CA PRO A 753 -69.44 -77.68 -40.51
C PRO A 753 -70.52 -76.60 -40.67
N GLY A 754 -70.34 -75.68 -41.64
CA GLY A 754 -71.24 -74.53 -41.85
C GLY A 754 -70.90 -73.28 -41.02
N GLY A 755 -69.91 -73.33 -40.13
CA GLY A 755 -69.38 -72.17 -39.41
C GLY A 755 -68.59 -71.23 -40.31
N VAL A 756 -68.65 -69.93 -40.00
CA VAL A 756 -67.95 -68.89 -40.76
C VAL A 756 -66.57 -68.63 -40.13
N ASP A 757 -65.50 -68.87 -40.89
CA ASP A 757 -64.15 -68.41 -40.54
C ASP A 757 -63.96 -66.94 -40.93
N VAL A 758 -63.21 -66.18 -40.14
CA VAL A 758 -62.79 -64.82 -40.48
C VAL A 758 -61.55 -64.90 -41.34
N VAL A 759 -61.73 -64.67 -42.64
CA VAL A 759 -60.63 -64.60 -43.61
C VAL A 759 -59.99 -63.20 -43.63
N PRO A 760 -58.71 -63.06 -44.04
CA PRO A 760 -57.99 -61.78 -44.08
C PRO A 760 -58.77 -60.63 -44.77
N GLY A 761 -59.47 -60.92 -45.86
CA GLY A 761 -60.25 -59.91 -46.61
C GLY A 761 -61.38 -59.27 -45.80
N ALA A 762 -62.02 -60.02 -44.88
CA ALA A 762 -63.08 -59.48 -44.02
C ALA A 762 -62.51 -58.51 -42.96
N LEU A 763 -61.31 -58.79 -42.46
CA LEU A 763 -60.60 -57.93 -41.52
C LEU A 763 -60.09 -56.64 -42.20
N GLN A 764 -59.60 -56.74 -43.43
CA GLN A 764 -59.24 -55.56 -44.23
C GLN A 764 -60.43 -54.64 -44.48
N ALA A 765 -61.61 -55.21 -44.74
CA ALA A 765 -62.84 -54.42 -44.87
C ALA A 765 -63.19 -53.70 -43.56
N ALA A 766 -63.00 -54.34 -42.41
CA ALA A 766 -63.20 -53.71 -41.10
C ALA A 766 -62.22 -52.54 -40.87
N LEU A 767 -60.92 -52.72 -41.15
CA LEU A 767 -59.92 -51.64 -41.03
C LEU A 767 -60.20 -50.45 -41.97
N ARG A 768 -60.65 -50.72 -43.21
CA ARG A 768 -61.07 -49.66 -44.14
C ARG A 768 -62.28 -48.90 -43.62
N THR A 769 -63.28 -49.62 -43.12
CA THR A 769 -64.50 -49.03 -42.54
C THR A 769 -64.15 -48.16 -41.33
N PHE A 770 -63.26 -48.65 -40.48
CA PHE A 770 -62.76 -47.90 -39.33
C PHE A 770 -62.10 -46.58 -39.74
N LYS A 771 -61.16 -46.63 -40.69
CA LYS A 771 -60.45 -45.45 -41.22
C LYS A 771 -61.40 -44.43 -41.86
N GLN A 772 -62.41 -44.89 -42.59
CA GLN A 772 -63.44 -44.03 -43.20
C GLN A 772 -64.31 -43.36 -42.15
N THR A 773 -64.68 -44.09 -41.10
CA THR A 773 -65.56 -43.61 -40.02
C THR A 773 -64.85 -42.61 -39.10
N HIS A 774 -63.57 -42.84 -38.80
CA HIS A 774 -62.78 -42.04 -37.85
C HIS A 774 -61.71 -41.19 -38.55
N GLN A 775 -62.07 -40.55 -39.67
CA GLN A 775 -61.21 -39.73 -40.53
C GLN A 775 -59.98 -39.15 -39.80
N ASN A 776 -58.79 -39.61 -40.20
CA ASN A 776 -57.45 -39.33 -39.63
C ASN A 776 -56.99 -40.19 -38.43
N SER A 777 -57.75 -41.18 -37.99
CA SER A 777 -57.26 -42.23 -37.09
C SER A 777 -57.16 -43.56 -37.81
N ALA A 778 -55.97 -44.17 -37.76
CA ALA A 778 -55.71 -45.49 -38.30
C ALA A 778 -55.15 -46.42 -37.22
N ILE A 779 -55.31 -47.72 -37.44
CA ILE A 779 -54.84 -48.76 -36.52
C ILE A 779 -53.59 -49.40 -37.15
N THR A 780 -52.47 -49.29 -36.46
CA THR A 780 -51.23 -50.01 -36.81
C THR A 780 -51.29 -51.41 -36.19
N VAL A 781 -50.81 -52.42 -36.91
CA VAL A 781 -50.75 -53.80 -36.44
C VAL A 781 -49.31 -54.29 -36.48
N ASP A 782 -48.73 -54.58 -35.32
CA ASP A 782 -47.43 -55.22 -35.19
C ASP A 782 -47.59 -56.66 -34.70
N VAL A 783 -46.90 -57.58 -35.37
CA VAL A 783 -46.97 -59.02 -35.06
C VAL A 783 -45.60 -59.51 -34.61
N VAL A 784 -45.54 -59.99 -33.37
CA VAL A 784 -44.37 -60.65 -32.81
C VAL A 784 -44.65 -62.15 -32.78
N TYR A 785 -43.96 -62.93 -33.61
CA TYR A 785 -44.26 -64.35 -33.78
C TYR A 785 -43.11 -65.28 -33.35
N PHE A 786 -43.45 -66.39 -32.69
CA PHE A 786 -42.51 -67.46 -32.39
C PHE A 786 -42.30 -68.31 -33.64
N GLY A 787 -41.06 -68.42 -34.14
CA GLY A 787 -40.77 -69.17 -35.37
C GLY A 787 -41.33 -70.60 -35.37
N LEU A 788 -41.78 -71.09 -36.54
CA LEU A 788 -42.59 -72.30 -36.69
C LEU A 788 -41.78 -73.61 -36.80
N VAL A 789 -42.35 -74.72 -36.35
CA VAL A 789 -41.71 -76.05 -36.28
C VAL A 789 -42.46 -77.05 -37.18
N GLY A 790 -42.59 -76.73 -38.48
CA GLY A 790 -43.15 -77.66 -39.47
C GLY A 790 -43.29 -77.08 -40.87
N GLU A 791 -43.30 -77.92 -41.92
CA GLU A 791 -43.47 -77.48 -43.32
C GLU A 791 -44.86 -76.85 -43.59
N GLY A 792 -45.93 -77.41 -43.01
CA GLY A 792 -47.28 -76.85 -43.14
C GLY A 792 -47.44 -75.49 -42.45
N GLU A 793 -46.72 -75.29 -41.36
CA GLU A 793 -46.73 -74.04 -40.58
C GLU A 793 -45.91 -72.95 -41.29
N ARG A 794 -44.74 -73.28 -41.85
CA ARG A 794 -43.90 -72.34 -42.63
C ARG A 794 -44.65 -71.61 -43.75
N ASN A 795 -45.69 -72.21 -44.31
CA ASN A 795 -46.51 -71.61 -45.37
C ASN A 795 -47.51 -70.55 -44.86
N ALA A 796 -47.77 -70.46 -43.55
CA ALA A 796 -48.72 -69.50 -42.97
C ALA A 796 -48.12 -68.09 -42.79
N ILE A 797 -46.82 -67.98 -42.50
CA ILE A 797 -46.14 -66.69 -42.24
C ILE A 797 -46.17 -65.74 -43.45
N PRO A 798 -45.90 -66.18 -44.70
CA PRO A 798 -46.00 -65.29 -45.86
C PRO A 798 -47.40 -64.68 -46.02
N GLY A 799 -48.45 -65.46 -45.74
CA GLY A 799 -49.85 -64.98 -45.79
C GLY A 799 -50.14 -63.93 -44.71
N LEU A 800 -49.70 -64.19 -43.48
CA LEU A 800 -49.81 -63.22 -42.37
C LEU A 800 -48.99 -61.96 -42.67
N LYS A 801 -47.79 -62.08 -43.24
CA LYS A 801 -46.93 -60.95 -43.63
C LYS A 801 -47.60 -60.07 -44.68
N ASN A 802 -48.18 -60.68 -45.71
CA ASN A 802 -48.92 -59.92 -46.73
C ASN A 802 -50.11 -59.19 -46.10
N PHE A 803 -50.88 -59.86 -45.23
CA PHE A 803 -51.97 -59.21 -44.50
C PHE A 803 -51.49 -58.03 -43.66
N VAL A 804 -50.44 -58.20 -42.85
CA VAL A 804 -49.90 -57.14 -41.97
C VAL A 804 -49.39 -55.96 -42.79
N ASN A 805 -48.71 -56.21 -43.90
CA ASN A 805 -48.26 -55.15 -44.80
C ASN A 805 -49.46 -54.38 -45.38
N GLU A 806 -50.46 -55.10 -45.91
CA GLU A 806 -51.65 -54.46 -46.49
C GLU A 806 -52.48 -53.71 -45.43
N ALA A 807 -52.57 -54.22 -44.20
CA ALA A 807 -53.25 -53.58 -43.08
C ALA A 807 -52.54 -52.27 -42.67
N ASN A 808 -51.21 -52.27 -42.62
CA ASN A 808 -50.42 -51.09 -42.27
C ASN A 808 -50.29 -50.11 -43.44
N ASP A 809 -50.33 -50.55 -44.69
CA ASP A 809 -50.44 -49.67 -45.87
C ASP A 809 -51.74 -48.87 -45.84
N LEU A 810 -52.83 -49.48 -45.34
CA LEU A 810 -54.07 -48.75 -45.07
C LEU A 810 -53.90 -47.74 -43.94
N ALA A 811 -53.03 -47.97 -42.97
CA ALA A 811 -52.77 -47.06 -41.86
C ALA A 811 -51.75 -45.96 -42.18
N ALA A 812 -50.83 -46.21 -43.11
CA ALA A 812 -49.75 -45.31 -43.45
C ALA A 812 -50.28 -43.99 -44.03
N SER A 813 -49.75 -42.89 -43.48
CA SER A 813 -49.96 -41.54 -44.00
C SER A 813 -49.05 -41.23 -45.21
N ARG A 814 -48.10 -42.13 -45.52
CA ARG A 814 -47.16 -42.03 -46.66
C ARG A 814 -47.08 -43.34 -47.44
N PRO A 815 -47.47 -43.37 -48.72
CA PRO A 815 -47.26 -44.54 -49.56
C PRO A 815 -45.76 -44.77 -49.78
N GLY A 816 -45.21 -45.92 -49.35
CA GLY A 816 -43.87 -46.38 -49.76
C GLY A 816 -42.81 -46.53 -48.66
N GLU A 817 -43.08 -46.16 -47.40
CA GLU A 817 -42.16 -46.44 -46.28
C GLU A 817 -42.30 -47.91 -45.85
N LYS A 818 -41.38 -48.78 -46.31
CA LYS A 818 -41.39 -50.22 -45.98
C LYS A 818 -40.85 -50.45 -44.57
N ILE A 819 -41.70 -50.24 -43.56
CA ILE A 819 -41.41 -50.64 -42.18
C ILE A 819 -41.80 -52.12 -42.02
N ASP A 820 -40.91 -52.97 -41.51
CA ASP A 820 -41.25 -54.38 -41.23
C ASP A 820 -42.07 -54.46 -39.94
N HIS A 821 -43.36 -54.74 -40.03
CA HIS A 821 -44.29 -54.90 -38.90
C HIS A 821 -44.38 -56.35 -38.41
N MET A 822 -43.55 -57.25 -38.96
CA MET A 822 -43.42 -58.62 -38.51
C MET A 822 -42.07 -58.84 -37.84
N HIS A 823 -42.10 -59.32 -36.60
CA HIS A 823 -40.93 -59.52 -35.78
C HIS A 823 -40.83 -60.98 -35.32
N MET A 824 -39.75 -61.67 -35.70
CA MET A 824 -39.51 -63.04 -35.28
C MET A 824 -38.88 -63.10 -33.89
N ALA A 825 -39.56 -63.70 -32.93
CA ALA A 825 -39.06 -63.96 -31.58
C ALA A 825 -38.25 -65.26 -31.52
N ALA A 826 -37.02 -65.24 -32.07
CA ALA A 826 -36.12 -66.41 -32.08
C ALA A 826 -35.43 -66.68 -30.73
N SER A 827 -35.55 -65.77 -29.77
CA SER A 827 -35.05 -65.92 -28.39
C SER A 827 -35.91 -65.09 -27.42
N PRO A 828 -35.82 -65.32 -26.10
CA PRO A 828 -36.49 -64.49 -25.08
C PRO A 828 -36.10 -63.01 -25.16
N GLU A 829 -34.83 -62.70 -25.42
CA GLU A 829 -34.32 -61.34 -25.56
C GLU A 829 -34.87 -60.67 -26.81
N ASN A 830 -34.94 -61.41 -27.92
CA ASN A 830 -35.52 -60.93 -29.18
C ASN A 830 -37.01 -60.65 -29.04
N LEU A 831 -37.74 -61.45 -28.24
CA LEU A 831 -39.15 -61.22 -27.95
C LEU A 831 -39.33 -59.88 -27.20
N ILE A 832 -38.58 -59.67 -26.12
CA ILE A 832 -38.63 -58.41 -25.35
C ILE A 832 -38.26 -57.24 -26.26
N TYR A 833 -37.17 -57.35 -27.03
CA TYR A 833 -36.74 -56.33 -27.98
C TYR A 833 -37.82 -56.01 -29.01
N SER A 834 -38.47 -57.04 -29.59
CA SER A 834 -39.48 -56.86 -30.63
C SER A 834 -40.76 -56.21 -30.11
N VAL A 835 -41.23 -56.64 -28.94
CA VAL A 835 -42.39 -56.00 -28.28
C VAL A 835 -42.04 -54.56 -27.89
N ARG A 836 -40.84 -54.31 -27.37
CA ARG A 836 -40.35 -52.95 -27.07
C ARG A 836 -40.32 -52.09 -28.33
N MET A 837 -39.78 -52.59 -29.43
CA MET A 837 -39.75 -51.89 -30.71
C MET A 837 -41.15 -51.51 -31.21
N ALA A 838 -42.13 -52.42 -31.09
CA ALA A 838 -43.52 -52.14 -31.47
C ALA A 838 -44.12 -51.03 -30.58
N VAL A 839 -43.89 -51.08 -29.26
CA VAL A 839 -44.32 -50.03 -28.33
C VAL A 839 -43.65 -48.68 -28.61
N GLU A 840 -42.35 -48.69 -28.94
CA GLU A 840 -41.54 -47.47 -29.12
C GLU A 840 -41.77 -46.75 -30.46
N ARG A 841 -42.47 -47.35 -31.44
CA ARG A 841 -42.79 -46.70 -32.73
C ARG A 841 -43.65 -45.45 -32.61
N SER A 842 -44.47 -45.37 -31.57
CA SER A 842 -45.32 -44.21 -31.30
C SER A 842 -44.55 -43.02 -30.72
N ARG A 843 -43.27 -43.21 -30.35
CA ARG A 843 -42.47 -42.15 -29.75
C ARG A 843 -42.07 -41.10 -30.77
N LEU A 844 -42.15 -39.84 -30.35
CA LEU A 844 -41.55 -38.73 -31.08
C LEU A 844 -40.03 -38.94 -31.14
N LYS A 845 -39.44 -38.87 -32.33
CA LYS A 845 -37.99 -38.87 -32.52
C LYS A 845 -37.55 -37.67 -33.34
N TYR A 846 -36.32 -37.21 -33.11
CA TYR A 846 -35.73 -36.06 -33.77
C TYR A 846 -34.28 -36.30 -34.14
N ARG A 847 -33.78 -35.50 -35.06
CA ARG A 847 -32.34 -35.43 -35.38
C ARG A 847 -31.92 -33.99 -35.57
N VAL A 848 -30.63 -33.75 -35.43
CA VAL A 848 -30.02 -32.44 -35.67
C VAL A 848 -29.03 -32.59 -36.82
N VAL A 849 -29.25 -31.85 -37.91
CA VAL A 849 -28.42 -31.93 -39.12
C VAL A 849 -27.67 -30.61 -39.27
N ARG A 850 -26.37 -30.66 -39.55
CA ARG A 850 -25.60 -29.46 -39.89
C ARG A 850 -26.08 -28.91 -41.24
N ALA A 851 -26.36 -27.62 -41.32
CA ALA A 851 -26.86 -26.99 -42.54
C ALA A 851 -25.89 -27.24 -43.72
N GLY A 852 -26.43 -27.58 -44.89
CA GLY A 852 -25.65 -27.87 -46.09
C GLY A 852 -24.93 -29.24 -46.11
N THR A 853 -25.01 -30.03 -45.03
CA THR A 853 -24.52 -31.42 -45.01
C THR A 853 -25.69 -32.36 -45.28
N PRO A 854 -25.53 -33.44 -46.07
CA PRO A 854 -26.54 -34.49 -46.13
C PRO A 854 -26.82 -35.00 -44.71
N PRO A 855 -28.06 -35.38 -44.39
CA PRO A 855 -28.35 -35.98 -43.09
C PRO A 855 -27.38 -37.15 -42.88
N ALA A 856 -26.59 -37.08 -41.80
CA ALA A 856 -25.68 -38.15 -41.43
C ALA A 856 -26.46 -39.46 -41.25
N ALA A 857 -25.76 -40.60 -41.33
CA ALA A 857 -26.35 -41.91 -41.02
C ALA A 857 -26.81 -42.03 -39.55
N ASP A 858 -26.47 -41.04 -38.71
CA ASP A 858 -26.94 -40.91 -37.34
C ASP A 858 -28.48 -40.84 -37.34
N GLY A 859 -29.09 -41.94 -36.92
CA GLY A 859 -30.54 -42.12 -36.90
C GLY A 859 -31.26 -41.09 -36.03
N PHE A 860 -32.58 -41.01 -36.18
CA PHE A 860 -33.42 -40.24 -35.27
C PHE A 860 -33.28 -40.76 -33.83
N GLN A 861 -33.10 -39.85 -32.88
CA GLN A 861 -33.04 -40.14 -31.46
C GLN A 861 -34.38 -39.82 -30.77
N PRO A 862 -34.75 -40.54 -29.70
CA PRO A 862 -36.02 -40.30 -29.00
C PRO A 862 -36.13 -38.87 -28.45
N ALA A 863 -37.35 -38.33 -28.39
CA ALA A 863 -37.64 -37.15 -27.58
C ALA A 863 -37.16 -37.37 -26.13
N ASN A 864 -36.82 -36.27 -25.46
CA ASN A 864 -36.16 -36.19 -24.15
C ASN A 864 -34.70 -36.66 -24.10
N SER A 865 -34.15 -37.23 -25.19
CA SER A 865 -32.70 -37.37 -25.32
C SER A 865 -32.03 -36.00 -25.51
N THR A 866 -30.77 -35.89 -25.10
CA THR A 866 -29.96 -34.68 -25.32
C THR A 866 -29.05 -34.91 -26.51
N TRP A 867 -29.18 -34.07 -27.54
CA TRP A 867 -28.16 -33.93 -28.56
C TRP A 867 -27.06 -33.00 -28.05
N THR A 868 -25.80 -33.36 -28.27
CA THR A 868 -24.63 -32.51 -27.98
C THR A 868 -23.84 -32.34 -29.26
N ALA A 869 -23.46 -31.10 -29.60
CA ALA A 869 -22.69 -30.89 -30.82
C ALA A 869 -21.30 -31.55 -30.73
N PRO A 870 -20.83 -32.18 -31.82
CA PRO A 870 -19.53 -32.83 -31.84
C PRO A 870 -18.39 -31.81 -31.64
N ALA A 871 -17.42 -32.15 -30.79
CA ALA A 871 -16.29 -31.29 -30.45
C ALA A 871 -15.37 -30.93 -31.64
N GLN A 872 -15.49 -31.66 -32.77
CA GLN A 872 -14.61 -31.54 -33.94
C GLN A 872 -15.05 -30.48 -34.97
N GLY A 873 -16.12 -29.71 -34.71
CA GLY A 873 -16.58 -28.63 -35.60
C GLY A 873 -16.14 -27.23 -35.16
N ALA A 874 -15.72 -26.39 -36.10
CA ALA A 874 -15.50 -24.96 -35.86
C ALA A 874 -16.85 -24.25 -35.67
N LEU A 875 -17.33 -24.16 -34.42
CA LEU A 875 -18.40 -23.22 -34.05
C LEU A 875 -17.89 -21.78 -34.24
N PRO A 876 -18.74 -20.81 -34.63
CA PRO A 876 -20.19 -20.90 -34.78
C PRO A 876 -20.68 -21.54 -36.08
N ASP A 877 -21.81 -22.25 -36.03
CA ASP A 877 -22.38 -22.95 -37.19
C ASP A 877 -23.91 -23.07 -37.16
N SER A 878 -24.52 -23.41 -38.30
CA SER A 878 -25.96 -23.55 -38.48
C SER A 878 -26.40 -25.02 -38.49
N PHE A 879 -27.49 -25.30 -37.80
CA PHE A 879 -28.09 -26.62 -37.66
C PHE A 879 -29.59 -26.56 -37.87
N THR A 880 -30.15 -27.66 -38.36
CA THR A 880 -31.59 -27.85 -38.56
C THR A 880 -32.06 -29.02 -37.71
N VAL A 881 -32.98 -28.76 -36.78
CA VAL A 881 -33.66 -29.78 -35.99
C VAL A 881 -34.83 -30.32 -36.81
N GLN A 882 -34.87 -31.63 -37.06
CA GLN A 882 -35.89 -32.30 -37.87
C GLN A 882 -36.62 -33.37 -37.07
N ILE A 883 -37.91 -33.53 -37.34
CA ILE A 883 -38.78 -34.51 -36.69
C ILE A 883 -38.99 -35.71 -37.62
N GLU A 884 -38.89 -36.92 -37.06
CA GLU A 884 -39.15 -38.16 -37.81
C GLU A 884 -40.57 -38.10 -38.39
N GLY A 885 -40.74 -38.47 -39.67
CA GLY A 885 -42.03 -38.44 -40.39
C GLY A 885 -42.68 -37.07 -40.64
N SER A 886 -42.12 -35.96 -40.14
CA SER A 886 -42.63 -34.59 -40.35
C SER A 886 -41.53 -33.66 -40.93
N PRO A 887 -41.12 -33.85 -42.20
CA PRO A 887 -40.02 -33.13 -42.84
C PRO A 887 -40.29 -31.63 -43.01
N GLU A 888 -41.56 -31.24 -43.11
CA GLU A 888 -41.98 -29.82 -43.17
C GLU A 888 -41.90 -29.13 -41.80
N THR A 889 -41.78 -29.90 -40.71
CA THR A 889 -41.62 -29.37 -39.36
C THR A 889 -40.15 -29.43 -38.97
N PHE A 890 -39.46 -28.31 -39.17
CA PHE A 890 -38.06 -28.14 -38.80
C PHE A 890 -37.80 -26.82 -38.09
N GLN A 891 -36.68 -26.74 -37.38
CA GLN A 891 -36.23 -25.52 -36.74
C GLN A 891 -34.75 -25.28 -37.06
N ASP A 892 -34.47 -24.16 -37.73
CA ASP A 892 -33.10 -23.72 -37.97
C ASP A 892 -32.58 -22.95 -36.74
N VAL A 893 -31.36 -23.27 -36.34
CA VAL A 893 -30.64 -22.68 -35.21
C VAL A 893 -29.19 -22.43 -35.58
N ARG A 894 -28.59 -21.38 -35.00
CA ARG A 894 -27.15 -21.09 -35.13
C ARG A 894 -26.49 -21.17 -33.77
N LEU A 895 -25.57 -22.09 -33.59
CA LEU A 895 -24.92 -22.37 -32.31
C LEU A 895 -23.50 -21.80 -32.33
N GLU A 896 -23.07 -21.18 -31.23
CA GLU A 896 -21.73 -20.57 -31.08
C GLU A 896 -20.90 -21.20 -29.95
N GLY A 897 -21.51 -22.06 -29.11
CA GLY A 897 -20.88 -22.80 -28.01
C GLY A 897 -21.47 -22.46 -26.65
N GLY A 898 -21.87 -23.47 -25.87
CA GLY A 898 -22.40 -23.33 -24.51
C GLY A 898 -23.90 -23.03 -24.44
N GLU A 899 -24.63 -22.99 -25.55
CA GLU A 899 -26.09 -22.94 -25.57
C GLU A 899 -26.72 -24.26 -25.10
N ALA A 900 -27.89 -24.22 -24.45
CA ALA A 900 -28.65 -25.41 -24.09
C ALA A 900 -30.13 -25.24 -24.50
N LEU A 901 -30.40 -25.42 -25.79
CA LEU A 901 -31.71 -25.18 -26.38
C LEU A 901 -32.73 -26.23 -25.94
N ARG A 902 -33.93 -25.78 -25.59
CA ARG A 902 -35.06 -26.64 -25.24
C ARG A 902 -36.22 -26.35 -26.18
N LEU A 903 -36.61 -27.36 -26.93
CA LEU A 903 -37.67 -27.30 -27.93
C LEU A 903 -38.89 -28.09 -27.43
N LEU A 904 -40.07 -27.64 -27.80
CA LEU A 904 -41.36 -28.28 -27.60
C LEU A 904 -41.94 -28.60 -28.98
N PHE A 905 -42.33 -29.85 -29.20
CA PHE A 905 -43.14 -30.23 -30.35
C PHE A 905 -44.61 -30.24 -29.93
N LYS A 906 -45.43 -29.35 -30.52
CA LYS A 906 -46.86 -29.24 -30.22
C LYS A 906 -47.64 -28.86 -31.49
N LYS A 907 -48.70 -29.61 -31.81
CA LYS A 907 -49.57 -29.37 -32.99
C LYS A 907 -48.77 -29.23 -34.30
N ASP A 908 -47.86 -30.17 -34.55
CA ASP A 908 -46.97 -30.18 -35.73
C ASP A 908 -46.05 -28.97 -35.88
N LYS A 909 -45.81 -28.23 -34.80
CA LYS A 909 -44.87 -27.10 -34.75
C LYS A 909 -43.78 -27.35 -33.73
N LEU A 910 -42.58 -26.85 -34.06
CA LEU A 910 -41.48 -26.71 -33.12
C LEU A 910 -41.48 -25.30 -32.54
N GLU A 911 -41.50 -25.21 -31.21
CA GLU A 911 -41.41 -23.95 -30.48
C GLU A 911 -40.31 -24.07 -29.43
N PHE A 912 -39.64 -22.97 -29.09
CA PHE A 912 -38.73 -22.93 -27.95
C PHE A 912 -39.55 -22.90 -26.66
N GLU A 913 -39.17 -23.73 -25.68
CA GLU A 913 -39.81 -23.77 -24.36
C GLU A 913 -39.86 -22.33 -23.79
N PRO A 914 -41.00 -21.81 -23.30
CA PRO A 914 -41.05 -20.50 -22.64
C PRO A 914 -40.19 -20.47 -21.37
N GLN A 915 -39.60 -19.32 -20.99
CA GLN A 915 -38.76 -19.28 -19.78
C GLN A 915 -39.68 -19.32 -18.59
N PRO A 916 -39.55 -20.32 -17.70
CA PRO A 916 -40.21 -20.19 -16.43
C PRO A 916 -39.67 -18.92 -15.76
N PRO A 917 -40.51 -18.13 -15.07
CA PRO A 917 -40.04 -16.99 -14.32
C PRO A 917 -39.05 -17.48 -13.24
N GLU A 918 -37.75 -17.35 -13.51
CA GLU A 918 -36.70 -17.56 -12.53
C GLU A 918 -36.87 -16.61 -11.33
N LYS A 919 -36.57 -17.12 -10.13
CA LYS A 919 -36.46 -16.29 -8.93
C LYS A 919 -35.42 -15.20 -9.18
N GLY A 920 -35.81 -13.93 -9.02
CA GLY A 920 -34.94 -12.78 -9.27
C GLY A 920 -35.05 -12.17 -10.66
N LEU A 921 -36.04 -12.52 -11.48
CA LEU A 921 -36.37 -11.75 -12.68
C LEU A 921 -37.06 -10.43 -12.29
N LEU A 922 -36.53 -9.33 -12.84
CA LEU A 922 -37.18 -8.02 -12.77
C LEU A 922 -38.21 -7.89 -13.90
N LYS A 923 -38.99 -6.80 -13.90
CA LYS A 923 -40.02 -6.54 -14.91
C LYS A 923 -39.41 -6.65 -16.32
N ARG A 924 -39.97 -7.55 -17.13
CA ARG A 924 -39.58 -7.77 -18.53
C ARG A 924 -39.70 -6.48 -19.34
N LEU A 925 -38.63 -6.12 -20.05
CA LEU A 925 -38.60 -5.00 -20.97
C LEU A 925 -38.90 -5.51 -22.39
N THR A 926 -39.54 -4.68 -23.21
CA THR A 926 -39.76 -4.99 -24.64
C THR A 926 -39.04 -3.94 -25.46
N ALA A 927 -38.23 -4.36 -26.42
CA ALA A 927 -37.50 -3.45 -27.28
C ALA A 927 -37.66 -3.86 -28.76
N GLY A 928 -37.69 -2.85 -29.65
CA GLY A 928 -37.80 -3.02 -31.09
C GLY A 928 -39.23 -2.94 -31.62
N SER A 929 -39.37 -3.00 -32.94
CA SER A 929 -40.66 -2.94 -33.64
C SER A 929 -40.82 -4.10 -34.63
N GLY A 930 -42.07 -4.40 -35.00
CA GLY A 930 -42.40 -5.44 -35.98
C GLY A 930 -41.87 -6.83 -35.63
N ARG A 931 -41.25 -7.51 -36.60
CA ARG A 931 -40.68 -8.87 -36.46
C ARG A 931 -39.40 -8.92 -35.61
N SER A 932 -38.81 -7.77 -35.28
CA SER A 932 -37.57 -7.69 -34.48
C SER A 932 -37.82 -7.39 -33.00
N ARG A 933 -39.07 -7.50 -32.55
CA ARG A 933 -39.41 -7.33 -31.13
C ARG A 933 -38.74 -8.41 -30.30
N VAL A 934 -38.01 -7.98 -29.28
CA VAL A 934 -37.38 -8.86 -28.28
C VAL A 934 -37.86 -8.50 -26.88
N TYR A 935 -37.95 -9.52 -26.05
CA TYR A 935 -37.98 -9.41 -24.61
C TYR A 935 -36.57 -9.39 -24.05
N VAL A 936 -36.35 -8.46 -23.12
CA VAL A 936 -35.13 -8.39 -22.34
C VAL A 936 -35.49 -8.65 -20.88
N HIS A 937 -34.79 -9.60 -20.31
CA HIS A 937 -34.99 -10.16 -18.99
C HIS A 937 -33.84 -9.70 -18.09
N PRO A 938 -33.96 -8.52 -17.45
CA PRO A 938 -33.02 -8.12 -16.41
C PRO A 938 -33.14 -9.07 -15.22
N PHE A 939 -32.01 -9.60 -14.77
CA PHE A 939 -31.91 -10.37 -13.52
C PHE A 939 -31.51 -9.44 -12.38
N VAL A 940 -31.88 -9.79 -11.15
CA VAL A 940 -31.34 -9.17 -9.93
C VAL A 940 -29.81 -9.34 -9.96
N PRO A 941 -29.04 -8.24 -9.88
CA PRO A 941 -27.59 -8.31 -9.88
C PRO A 941 -27.11 -9.12 -8.68
N ALA A 942 -26.16 -10.04 -8.91
CA ALA A 942 -25.56 -10.81 -7.83
C ALA A 942 -24.38 -10.02 -7.27
N SER A 943 -24.48 -9.61 -6.01
CA SER A 943 -23.39 -8.93 -5.28
C SER A 943 -22.44 -9.96 -4.69
N GLY A 944 -21.16 -9.86 -5.02
CA GLY A 944 -20.08 -10.50 -4.26
C GLY A 944 -19.56 -9.59 -3.14
N SER A 945 -18.37 -9.90 -2.61
CA SER A 945 -17.78 -9.12 -1.51
C SER A 945 -17.45 -7.67 -1.91
N ASP A 946 -16.97 -7.47 -3.15
CA ASP A 946 -16.59 -6.16 -3.69
C ASP A 946 -17.03 -5.96 -5.16
N ASP A 947 -17.76 -6.90 -5.75
CA ASP A 947 -18.14 -6.89 -7.17
C ASP A 947 -19.65 -7.12 -7.36
N VAL A 948 -20.17 -6.72 -8.53
CA VAL A 948 -21.56 -6.95 -8.90
C VAL A 948 -21.61 -7.59 -10.28
N LEU A 949 -22.29 -8.74 -10.39
CA LEU A 949 -22.51 -9.44 -11.64
C LEU A 949 -23.90 -9.10 -12.19
N PHE A 950 -23.93 -8.46 -13.35
CA PHE A 950 -25.15 -8.15 -14.08
C PHE A 950 -25.45 -9.25 -15.09
N LYS A 951 -26.72 -9.66 -15.19
CA LYS A 951 -27.20 -10.62 -16.19
C LYS A 951 -28.43 -10.08 -16.91
N TYR A 952 -28.47 -10.28 -18.23
CA TYR A 952 -29.57 -9.87 -19.10
C TYR A 952 -29.88 -10.96 -20.13
N GLY A 953 -31.04 -11.60 -19.97
CA GLY A 953 -31.56 -12.57 -20.93
C GLY A 953 -32.21 -11.86 -22.10
N VAL A 954 -31.97 -12.32 -23.33
CA VAL A 954 -32.55 -11.74 -24.54
C VAL A 954 -33.29 -12.83 -25.31
N GLN A 955 -34.56 -12.60 -25.64
CA GLN A 955 -35.42 -13.55 -26.35
C GLN A 955 -36.29 -12.82 -27.38
N PHE A 956 -36.49 -13.36 -28.58
CA PHE A 956 -37.56 -12.89 -29.45
C PHE A 956 -38.93 -13.09 -28.82
N VAL A 957 -39.87 -12.18 -29.10
CA VAL A 957 -41.25 -12.27 -28.59
C VAL A 957 -41.97 -13.52 -29.08
N GLU A 958 -41.65 -13.96 -30.29
CA GLU A 958 -42.21 -15.14 -30.93
C GLU A 958 -41.39 -16.39 -30.54
N ASN A 959 -41.99 -17.28 -29.74
CA ASN A 959 -41.33 -18.49 -29.24
C ASN A 959 -41.00 -19.52 -30.33
N SER A 960 -41.57 -19.43 -31.53
CA SER A 960 -41.18 -20.27 -32.69
C SER A 960 -39.89 -19.78 -33.35
N ARG A 961 -39.34 -18.63 -32.94
CA ARG A 961 -38.15 -18.05 -33.55
C ARG A 961 -36.92 -18.26 -32.67
N PHE A 962 -35.87 -18.82 -33.26
CA PHE A 962 -34.56 -18.93 -32.63
C PHE A 962 -34.00 -17.52 -32.34
N THR A 963 -33.53 -17.29 -31.12
CA THR A 963 -32.86 -16.05 -30.73
C THR A 963 -31.34 -16.26 -30.77
N PRO A 964 -30.63 -15.78 -31.81
CA PRO A 964 -29.18 -15.92 -31.89
C PRO A 964 -28.52 -15.03 -30.84
N ARG A 965 -27.27 -15.36 -30.49
CA ARG A 965 -26.45 -14.46 -29.66
C ARG A 965 -26.26 -13.12 -30.37
N PRO A 966 -26.42 -11.99 -29.67
CA PRO A 966 -26.03 -10.69 -30.22
C PRO A 966 -24.58 -10.72 -30.72
N ILE A 967 -24.37 -10.16 -31.90
CA ILE A 967 -23.04 -10.06 -32.52
C ILE A 967 -22.36 -8.75 -32.16
N ASP A 968 -23.16 -7.69 -31.98
CA ASP A 968 -22.70 -6.42 -31.41
C ASP A 968 -23.46 -6.15 -30.12
N PHE A 969 -22.70 -5.73 -29.12
CA PHE A 969 -23.16 -5.48 -27.77
C PHE A 969 -22.42 -4.27 -27.21
N TRP A 970 -23.17 -3.36 -26.59
CA TRP A 970 -22.64 -2.27 -25.81
C TRP A 970 -23.52 -2.11 -24.57
N ALA A 971 -22.90 -2.00 -23.40
CA ALA A 971 -23.58 -1.73 -22.16
C ALA A 971 -22.87 -0.61 -21.40
N GLU A 972 -23.67 0.30 -20.88
CA GLU A 972 -23.24 1.35 -19.97
C GLU A 972 -23.88 1.14 -18.62
N VAL A 973 -23.06 0.98 -17.59
CA VAL A 973 -23.50 0.79 -16.21
C VAL A 973 -23.04 1.98 -15.38
N THR A 974 -23.99 2.77 -14.90
CA THR A 974 -23.73 3.87 -13.98
C THR A 974 -24.18 3.47 -12.58
N PRO A 975 -23.27 3.35 -11.60
CA PRO A 975 -23.65 3.21 -10.20
C PRO A 975 -24.42 4.45 -9.74
N VAL A 976 -25.57 4.24 -9.11
CA VAL A 976 -26.40 5.33 -8.57
C VAL A 976 -26.73 5.06 -7.11
N ARG A 977 -26.84 6.13 -6.34
CA ARG A 977 -27.42 6.08 -5.00
C ARG A 977 -28.89 6.44 -5.12
N GLN A 978 -29.76 5.51 -4.74
CA GLN A 978 -31.19 5.72 -4.62
C GLN A 978 -31.51 5.98 -3.15
N ASP A 979 -32.02 7.16 -2.84
CA ASP A 979 -32.46 7.49 -1.49
C ASP A 979 -33.84 6.89 -1.18
N GLU A 980 -34.26 6.93 0.08
CA GLU A 980 -35.52 6.33 0.55
C GLU A 980 -36.76 6.87 -0.17
N ASP A 981 -36.70 8.13 -0.63
CA ASP A 981 -37.76 8.79 -1.40
C ASP A 981 -37.79 8.38 -2.89
N GLY A 982 -36.89 7.48 -3.31
CA GLY A 982 -36.78 6.98 -4.67
C GLY A 982 -36.01 7.90 -5.63
N THR A 983 -35.56 9.06 -5.19
CA THR A 983 -34.67 9.96 -5.94
C THR A 983 -33.32 9.29 -6.18
N SER A 984 -32.83 9.36 -7.42
CA SER A 984 -31.54 8.77 -7.81
C SER A 984 -30.51 9.86 -8.06
N HIS A 985 -29.37 9.74 -7.38
CA HIS A 985 -28.21 10.60 -7.57
C HIS A 985 -27.08 9.78 -8.21
N ASP A 986 -26.60 10.24 -9.36
CA ASP A 986 -25.54 9.59 -10.12
C ASP A 986 -24.17 9.64 -9.42
N GLY A 987 -24.07 10.39 -8.31
CA GLY A 987 -22.83 10.58 -7.55
C GLY A 987 -21.67 11.18 -8.38
N GLY A 988 -21.95 11.71 -9.58
CA GLY A 988 -20.94 12.09 -10.56
C GLY A 988 -20.11 10.92 -11.08
N HIS A 989 -20.58 9.67 -10.93
CA HIS A 989 -19.89 8.50 -11.43
C HIS A 989 -20.02 8.40 -12.95
N GLU A 990 -18.89 8.28 -13.64
CA GLU A 990 -18.91 8.00 -15.07
C GLU A 990 -19.35 6.55 -15.33
N PRO A 991 -20.09 6.29 -16.42
CA PRO A 991 -20.54 4.95 -16.78
C PRO A 991 -19.34 4.04 -17.03
N ALA A 992 -19.40 2.82 -16.49
CA ALA A 992 -18.52 1.74 -16.93
C ALA A 992 -19.09 1.14 -18.21
N VAL A 993 -18.20 0.86 -19.17
CA VAL A 993 -18.57 0.35 -20.48
C VAL A 993 -18.22 -1.13 -20.59
N PHE A 994 -19.13 -1.92 -21.15
CA PHE A 994 -18.93 -3.34 -21.44
C PHE A 994 -19.37 -3.63 -22.87
N PHE A 995 -18.55 -4.36 -23.63
CA PHE A 995 -18.88 -4.79 -24.99
C PHE A 995 -18.33 -6.17 -25.33
N ASP A 996 -17.69 -6.84 -24.36
CA ASP A 996 -17.23 -8.21 -24.52
C ASP A 996 -18.41 -9.17 -24.55
N ARG A 997 -18.40 -10.09 -25.51
CA ARG A 997 -19.46 -11.08 -25.74
C ARG A 997 -19.37 -12.24 -24.74
N SER A 998 -19.66 -11.96 -23.47
CA SER A 998 -19.73 -12.99 -22.42
C SER A 998 -21.18 -13.41 -22.17
N PHE A 999 -21.45 -14.70 -22.35
CA PHE A 999 -22.76 -15.31 -22.17
C PHE A 999 -22.73 -16.35 -21.06
N ALA A 1000 -23.75 -16.40 -20.22
CA ALA A 1000 -23.87 -17.48 -19.25
C ALA A 1000 -24.03 -18.82 -19.98
N PRO A 1001 -23.27 -19.86 -19.58
CA PRO A 1001 -23.32 -21.17 -20.23
C PRO A 1001 -24.56 -21.96 -19.83
N ALA A 1002 -24.85 -23.01 -20.62
CA ALA A 1002 -26.00 -23.90 -20.45
C ALA A 1002 -27.35 -23.16 -20.39
N GLN A 1003 -27.44 -22.02 -21.05
CA GLN A 1003 -28.66 -21.23 -21.14
C GLN A 1003 -29.38 -21.50 -22.46
N ARG A 1004 -30.71 -21.54 -22.37
CA ARG A 1004 -31.63 -21.73 -23.49
C ARG A 1004 -31.73 -20.53 -24.45
N MET A 1005 -31.42 -19.35 -23.92
CA MET A 1005 -31.41 -18.08 -24.65
C MET A 1005 -30.07 -17.39 -24.36
N PRO A 1006 -29.66 -16.43 -25.19
CA PRO A 1006 -28.51 -15.58 -24.86
C PRO A 1006 -28.75 -14.83 -23.54
N VAL A 1007 -27.99 -15.17 -22.52
CA VAL A 1007 -27.93 -14.42 -21.26
C VAL A 1007 -26.59 -13.71 -21.21
N LEU A 1008 -26.59 -12.43 -21.55
CA LEU A 1008 -25.42 -11.56 -21.44
C LEU A 1008 -25.04 -11.44 -19.97
N GLN A 1009 -23.75 -11.53 -19.68
CA GLN A 1009 -23.24 -11.32 -18.33
C GLN A 1009 -21.99 -10.45 -18.33
N PHE A 1010 -21.92 -9.53 -17.39
CA PHE A 1010 -20.75 -8.67 -17.22
C PHE A 1010 -20.57 -8.31 -15.75
N LYS A 1011 -19.30 -8.30 -15.33
CA LYS A 1011 -18.89 -8.14 -13.94
C LYS A 1011 -18.37 -6.73 -13.72
N PHE A 1012 -18.96 -6.02 -12.77
CA PHE A 1012 -18.53 -4.70 -12.34
C PHE A 1012 -17.71 -4.84 -11.03
N PRO A 1013 -16.38 -4.88 -11.09
CA PRO A 1013 -15.56 -5.01 -9.89
C PRO A 1013 -15.45 -3.68 -9.13
N ARG A 1014 -15.23 -3.78 -7.81
CA ARG A 1014 -15.14 -2.64 -6.88
C ARG A 1014 -16.38 -1.75 -6.97
N TRP A 1015 -17.54 -2.36 -6.75
CA TRP A 1015 -18.80 -1.64 -6.72
C TRP A 1015 -18.75 -0.52 -5.67
N PRO A 1016 -19.10 0.74 -6.00
CA PRO A 1016 -19.01 1.84 -5.05
C PRO A 1016 -19.87 1.58 -3.81
N ALA A 1017 -19.29 1.64 -2.61
CA ALA A 1017 -19.99 1.32 -1.37
C ALA A 1017 -21.25 2.18 -1.13
N GLN A 1018 -21.25 3.43 -1.61
CA GLN A 1018 -22.42 4.32 -1.52
C GLN A 1018 -23.52 4.06 -2.56
N ALA A 1019 -23.27 3.22 -3.58
CA ALA A 1019 -24.25 2.93 -4.63
C ALA A 1019 -25.05 1.68 -4.25
N ASN A 1020 -26.36 1.83 -4.09
CA ASN A 1020 -27.29 0.74 -3.80
C ASN A 1020 -28.14 0.37 -5.03
N ALA A 1021 -27.90 1.00 -6.18
CA ALA A 1021 -28.57 0.65 -7.42
C ALA A 1021 -27.72 0.97 -8.65
N ALA A 1022 -28.13 0.46 -9.81
CA ALA A 1022 -27.44 0.67 -11.08
C ALA A 1022 -28.38 1.20 -12.16
N ARG A 1023 -27.96 2.20 -12.92
CA ARG A 1023 -28.58 2.57 -14.19
C ARG A 1023 -27.86 1.84 -15.32
N VAL A 1024 -28.58 1.01 -16.07
CA VAL A 1024 -28.00 0.21 -17.16
C VAL A 1024 -28.66 0.59 -18.47
N LYS A 1025 -27.85 0.91 -19.48
CA LYS A 1025 -28.28 1.06 -20.87
C LYS A 1025 -27.60 0.00 -21.72
N LEU A 1026 -28.35 -0.69 -22.56
CA LEU A 1026 -27.85 -1.73 -23.45
C LEU A 1026 -28.17 -1.37 -24.89
N TRP A 1027 -27.23 -1.62 -25.79
CA TRP A 1027 -27.43 -1.60 -27.23
C TRP A 1027 -27.04 -2.96 -27.77
N ILE A 1028 -27.97 -3.65 -28.41
CA ILE A 1028 -27.74 -4.98 -28.98
C ILE A 1028 -28.05 -5.01 -30.47
N ARG A 1029 -27.27 -5.80 -31.20
CA ARG A 1029 -27.53 -6.13 -32.59
C ARG A 1029 -27.36 -7.61 -32.83
N PHE A 1030 -28.31 -8.19 -33.57
CA PHE A 1030 -28.26 -9.58 -33.97
C PHE A 1030 -27.51 -9.74 -35.29
N PRO A 1031 -26.89 -10.92 -35.54
CA PRO A 1031 -26.24 -11.20 -36.81
C PRO A 1031 -27.22 -11.14 -37.99
N ASP A 1032 -26.71 -10.78 -39.17
CA ASP A 1032 -27.45 -10.88 -40.42
C ASP A 1032 -27.69 -12.34 -40.86
N ALA A 1033 -28.36 -12.56 -41.99
CA ALA A 1033 -28.63 -13.91 -42.52
C ALA A 1033 -27.35 -14.71 -42.84
N ARG A 1034 -26.19 -14.04 -43.01
CA ARG A 1034 -24.89 -14.67 -43.24
C ARG A 1034 -24.08 -14.79 -41.95
N GLY A 1035 -24.66 -14.42 -40.82
CA GLY A 1035 -24.04 -14.51 -39.53
C GLY A 1035 -23.03 -13.40 -39.21
N ARG A 1036 -23.00 -12.30 -39.97
CA ARG A 1036 -22.02 -11.21 -39.86
C ARG A 1036 -22.55 -10.05 -39.04
N SER A 1037 -21.63 -9.30 -38.42
CA SER A 1037 -21.95 -7.98 -37.90
C SER A 1037 -22.20 -7.05 -39.08
N PRO A 1038 -23.26 -6.23 -39.05
CA PRO A 1038 -23.45 -5.17 -40.03
C PRO A 1038 -22.57 -3.94 -39.74
N VAL A 1039 -21.80 -3.93 -38.64
CA VAL A 1039 -20.74 -2.94 -38.39
C VAL A 1039 -19.42 -3.45 -38.94
N ASP A 1040 -18.79 -2.68 -39.82
CA ASP A 1040 -17.43 -2.97 -40.26
C ASP A 1040 -16.42 -2.23 -39.35
N PRO A 1041 -15.57 -2.95 -38.59
CA PRO A 1041 -14.55 -2.30 -37.77
C PRO A 1041 -13.46 -1.66 -38.64
N GLN A 1042 -12.88 -0.57 -38.17
CA GLN A 1042 -11.67 -0.04 -38.79
C GLN A 1042 -10.49 -0.99 -38.49
N ARG A 1043 -9.86 -1.49 -39.55
CA ARG A 1043 -8.73 -2.42 -39.47
C ARG A 1043 -7.42 -1.66 -39.52
N LEU A 1044 -6.63 -1.78 -38.46
CA LEU A 1044 -5.29 -1.19 -38.38
C LEU A 1044 -4.25 -2.29 -38.26
N LYS A 1045 -3.18 -2.24 -39.05
CA LYS A 1045 -2.08 -3.18 -38.88
C LYS A 1045 -1.37 -2.92 -37.55
N TYR A 1046 -1.17 -3.97 -36.75
CA TYR A 1046 -0.53 -3.87 -35.44
C TYR A 1046 0.81 -3.13 -35.50
N ARG A 1047 1.66 -3.45 -36.50
CA ARG A 1047 2.98 -2.82 -36.68
C ARG A 1047 2.92 -1.32 -36.96
N ASP A 1048 1.87 -0.84 -37.63
CA ASP A 1048 1.74 0.58 -37.97
C ASP A 1048 1.40 1.40 -36.72
N VAL A 1049 0.54 0.86 -35.86
CA VAL A 1049 0.23 1.46 -34.55
C VAL A 1049 1.43 1.38 -33.62
N GLN A 1050 2.15 0.26 -33.59
CA GLN A 1050 3.36 0.09 -32.78
C GLN A 1050 4.48 1.08 -33.17
N LYS A 1051 4.74 1.26 -34.47
CA LYS A 1051 5.72 2.25 -34.98
C LYS A 1051 5.33 3.67 -34.60
N SER A 1052 4.06 4.01 -34.74
CA SER A 1052 3.55 5.34 -34.37
C SER A 1052 3.75 5.60 -32.87
N SER A 1053 3.47 4.59 -32.03
CA SER A 1053 3.58 4.65 -30.56
C SER A 1053 5.00 4.92 -30.04
N ALA A 1054 6.04 4.65 -30.84
CA ALA A 1054 7.43 4.88 -30.47
C ALA A 1054 7.86 6.35 -30.62
N ALA A 1055 7.06 7.19 -31.30
CA ALA A 1055 7.30 8.62 -31.36
C ALA A 1055 6.88 9.30 -30.04
N VAL A 1056 7.74 10.15 -29.49
CA VAL A 1056 7.65 10.74 -28.13
C VAL A 1056 6.27 11.38 -27.82
N ASP A 1057 5.55 11.88 -28.84
CA ASP A 1057 4.22 12.49 -28.71
C ASP A 1057 3.09 11.81 -29.52
N GLY A 1058 3.36 10.71 -30.25
CA GLY A 1058 2.46 10.19 -31.28
C GLY A 1058 1.73 8.91 -30.91
N GLY A 1059 0.50 8.98 -30.38
CA GLY A 1059 -0.41 7.83 -30.54
C GLY A 1059 -0.95 7.77 -31.98
N TYR A 1060 -1.33 6.60 -32.47
CA TYR A 1060 -2.00 6.49 -33.77
C TYR A 1060 -3.38 7.16 -33.66
N LYS A 1061 -3.57 8.28 -34.37
CA LYS A 1061 -4.82 9.05 -34.35
C LYS A 1061 -5.79 8.50 -35.39
N LEU A 1062 -7.02 8.22 -34.98
CA LEU A 1062 -8.10 7.89 -35.89
C LEU A 1062 -8.58 9.18 -36.57
N ALA A 1063 -8.75 9.17 -37.90
CA ALA A 1063 -9.08 10.39 -38.65
C ALA A 1063 -10.44 11.00 -38.25
N ASP A 1064 -11.40 10.14 -37.92
CA ASP A 1064 -12.79 10.55 -37.66
C ASP A 1064 -13.15 10.59 -36.16
N PHE A 1065 -12.22 10.19 -35.28
CA PHE A 1065 -12.46 10.06 -33.84
C PHE A 1065 -11.30 10.64 -33.03
N PRO A 1066 -11.58 11.41 -31.96
CA PRO A 1066 -10.56 12.05 -31.13
C PRO A 1066 -9.87 11.03 -30.20
N VAL A 1067 -9.31 9.96 -30.76
CA VAL A 1067 -8.67 8.86 -30.01
C VAL A 1067 -7.27 8.61 -30.54
N ALA A 1068 -6.32 8.49 -29.62
CA ALA A 1068 -4.96 8.09 -29.87
C ALA A 1068 -4.71 6.69 -29.31
N LEU A 1069 -4.25 5.76 -30.13
CA LEU A 1069 -3.95 4.38 -29.73
C LEU A 1069 -2.44 4.19 -29.57
N ARG A 1070 -2.05 3.46 -28.52
CA ARG A 1070 -0.68 2.98 -28.31
C ARG A 1070 -0.68 1.49 -28.05
N VAL A 1071 0.32 0.79 -28.54
CA VAL A 1071 0.42 -0.66 -28.35
C VAL A 1071 1.76 -1.03 -27.75
N SER A 1072 1.73 -1.86 -26.72
CA SER A 1072 2.90 -2.40 -26.05
C SER A 1072 2.76 -3.90 -25.86
N GLU A 1073 3.89 -4.59 -25.85
CA GLU A 1073 3.94 -6.03 -25.69
C GLU A 1073 4.87 -6.39 -24.52
N ALA A 1074 4.46 -7.34 -23.69
CA ALA A 1074 5.27 -7.85 -22.59
C ALA A 1074 5.24 -9.38 -22.57
N GLY A 1075 6.42 -9.99 -22.51
CA GLY A 1075 6.56 -11.42 -22.21
C GLY A 1075 6.55 -11.64 -20.70
N LEU A 1076 5.66 -12.49 -20.19
CA LEU A 1076 5.52 -12.74 -18.74
C LEU A 1076 6.44 -13.85 -18.21
N GLY A 1077 7.34 -14.39 -19.05
CA GLY A 1077 8.25 -15.46 -18.65
C GLY A 1077 7.53 -16.72 -18.17
N ASN A 1078 6.72 -17.34 -19.04
CA ASN A 1078 6.06 -18.66 -18.88
C ASN A 1078 5.40 -19.09 -20.21
N GLY A 1079 5.96 -18.63 -21.35
CA GLY A 1079 5.31 -18.76 -22.65
C GLY A 1079 4.05 -17.89 -22.85
N ARG A 1080 3.67 -17.06 -21.87
CA ARG A 1080 2.53 -16.12 -21.99
C ARG A 1080 2.99 -14.78 -22.54
N VAL A 1081 2.22 -14.26 -23.50
CA VAL A 1081 2.44 -12.94 -24.11
C VAL A 1081 1.23 -12.06 -23.83
N LEU A 1082 1.49 -10.85 -23.33
CA LEU A 1082 0.49 -9.80 -23.17
C LEU A 1082 0.66 -8.74 -24.25
N ILE A 1083 -0.42 -8.47 -24.97
CA ILE A 1083 -0.54 -7.32 -25.86
C ILE A 1083 -1.45 -6.30 -25.17
N THR A 1084 -0.95 -5.12 -24.87
CA THR A 1084 -1.73 -4.03 -24.29
C THR A 1084 -1.94 -2.94 -25.33
N VAL A 1085 -3.21 -2.62 -25.61
CA VAL A 1085 -3.62 -1.50 -26.45
C VAL A 1085 -4.14 -0.39 -25.53
N ALA A 1086 -3.35 0.65 -25.33
CA ALA A 1086 -3.75 1.84 -24.59
C ALA A 1086 -4.49 2.82 -25.51
N GLU A 1087 -5.75 3.08 -25.19
CA GLU A 1087 -6.63 4.06 -25.80
C GLU A 1087 -6.59 5.36 -24.99
N GLN A 1088 -6.25 6.48 -25.62
CA GLN A 1088 -6.27 7.80 -25.01
C GLN A 1088 -7.26 8.68 -25.77
N GLN A 1089 -8.35 9.08 -25.12
CA GLN A 1089 -9.30 10.04 -25.66
C GLN A 1089 -8.71 11.45 -25.55
N LEU A 1090 -8.77 12.22 -26.63
CA LEU A 1090 -8.32 13.59 -26.71
C LEU A 1090 -9.40 14.53 -26.13
N ASP A 1091 -8.99 15.62 -25.49
CA ASP A 1091 -9.93 16.61 -24.96
C ASP A 1091 -10.35 17.61 -26.02
N ASP A 1092 -11.35 17.25 -26.83
CA ASP A 1092 -11.90 18.08 -27.91
C ASP A 1092 -13.31 18.64 -27.58
N GLY A 1093 -13.77 18.48 -26.34
CA GLY A 1093 -15.08 18.92 -25.88
C GLY A 1093 -16.25 17.99 -26.25
N ARG A 1094 -16.02 16.88 -26.97
CA ARG A 1094 -17.07 15.90 -27.28
C ARG A 1094 -17.34 14.95 -26.09
N PRO A 1095 -18.52 14.32 -26.04
CA PRO A 1095 -18.80 13.24 -25.10
C PRO A 1095 -17.77 12.11 -25.24
N ARG A 1096 -17.47 11.45 -24.13
CA ARG A 1096 -16.50 10.35 -24.09
C ARG A 1096 -17.09 9.13 -24.78
N ASP A 1097 -16.55 8.80 -25.95
CA ASP A 1097 -16.96 7.62 -26.72
C ASP A 1097 -15.80 6.64 -26.82
N TRP A 1098 -15.74 5.70 -25.87
CA TRP A 1098 -14.77 4.62 -25.88
C TRP A 1098 -14.87 3.78 -27.16
N CYS A 1099 -13.76 3.17 -27.58
CA CYS A 1099 -13.76 2.25 -28.71
C CYS A 1099 -13.88 0.78 -28.23
N ARG A 1100 -14.65 -0.03 -28.96
CA ARG A 1100 -14.47 -1.48 -28.93
C ARG A 1100 -13.17 -1.81 -29.65
N ILE A 1101 -12.17 -2.26 -28.89
CA ILE A 1101 -10.89 -2.71 -29.41
C ILE A 1101 -10.84 -4.23 -29.30
N GLU A 1102 -10.61 -4.88 -30.44
CA GLU A 1102 -10.44 -6.32 -30.61
C GLU A 1102 -9.18 -6.60 -31.45
N LEU A 1103 -8.73 -7.85 -31.43
CA LEU A 1103 -7.63 -8.34 -32.28
C LEU A 1103 -8.20 -9.28 -33.35
N SER A 1104 -7.62 -9.29 -34.54
CA SER A 1104 -7.99 -10.24 -35.60
C SER A 1104 -7.79 -11.69 -35.20
N ALA A 1105 -6.85 -11.96 -34.27
CA ALA A 1105 -6.68 -13.24 -33.63
C ALA A 1105 -7.36 -13.30 -32.26
N ARG A 1106 -7.96 -14.44 -31.96
CA ARG A 1106 -8.65 -14.69 -30.68
C ARG A 1106 -7.63 -14.86 -29.55
N ALA A 1107 -7.68 -13.96 -28.57
CA ALA A 1107 -6.91 -14.09 -27.33
C ALA A 1107 -7.50 -15.18 -26.41
N ASP A 1108 -6.64 -15.78 -25.57
CA ASP A 1108 -7.08 -16.76 -24.55
C ASP A 1108 -7.79 -16.04 -23.39
N ALA A 1109 -7.37 -14.82 -23.05
CA ALA A 1109 -8.06 -13.93 -22.11
C ALA A 1109 -7.97 -12.46 -22.55
N VAL A 1110 -8.96 -11.67 -22.15
CA VAL A 1110 -8.99 -10.22 -22.37
C VAL A 1110 -9.24 -9.54 -21.03
N THR A 1111 -8.64 -8.38 -20.77
CA THR A 1111 -8.89 -7.56 -19.59
C THR A 1111 -8.89 -6.10 -20.00
N ARG A 1112 -9.87 -5.32 -19.53
CA ARG A 1112 -9.97 -3.89 -19.86
C ARG A 1112 -9.77 -3.07 -18.60
N ARG A 1113 -9.02 -1.97 -18.65
CA ARG A 1113 -8.77 -1.10 -17.50
C ARG A 1113 -9.08 0.33 -17.87
N TYR A 1114 -10.11 0.91 -17.28
CA TYR A 1114 -10.53 2.27 -17.57
C TYR A 1114 -9.98 3.24 -16.52
N PHE A 1115 -9.28 4.26 -16.97
CA PHE A 1115 -8.72 5.36 -16.19
C PHE A 1115 -9.57 6.61 -16.42
N LEU A 1116 -10.74 6.63 -15.76
CA LEU A 1116 -11.79 7.64 -16.00
C LEU A 1116 -11.30 9.08 -15.75
N GLY A 1117 -10.36 9.32 -14.83
CA GLY A 1117 -9.77 10.65 -14.63
C GLY A 1117 -8.82 11.09 -15.75
N GLU A 1118 -8.16 10.13 -16.41
CA GLU A 1118 -7.14 10.37 -17.43
C GLU A 1118 -7.69 10.29 -18.86
N ARG A 1119 -8.98 9.95 -19.02
CA ARG A 1119 -9.61 9.63 -20.30
C ARG A 1119 -8.82 8.57 -21.09
N ARG A 1120 -8.30 7.58 -20.37
CA ARG A 1120 -7.52 6.47 -20.93
C ARG A 1120 -8.17 5.13 -20.64
N ALA A 1121 -8.02 4.16 -21.54
CA ALA A 1121 -8.35 2.76 -21.29
C ALA A 1121 -7.20 1.86 -21.77
N ASP A 1122 -6.84 0.83 -21.01
CA ASP A 1122 -5.91 -0.21 -21.45
C ASP A 1122 -6.67 -1.50 -21.74
N HIS A 1123 -6.55 -2.00 -22.96
CA HIS A 1123 -7.14 -3.25 -23.42
C HIS A 1123 -6.03 -4.29 -23.52
N VAL A 1124 -6.00 -5.23 -22.57
CA VAL A 1124 -4.97 -6.25 -22.43
C VAL A 1124 -5.48 -7.56 -23.02
N PHE A 1125 -4.75 -8.09 -23.99
CA PHE A 1125 -5.02 -9.36 -24.66
C PHE A 1125 -3.92 -10.34 -24.30
N GLU A 1126 -4.30 -11.52 -23.84
CA GLU A 1126 -3.38 -12.54 -23.37
C GLU A 1126 -3.39 -13.76 -24.29
N PHE A 1127 -2.20 -14.24 -24.63
CA PHE A 1127 -1.97 -15.43 -25.45
C PHE A 1127 -1.07 -16.42 -24.72
N GLN A 1128 -1.45 -17.70 -24.74
CA GLN A 1128 -0.59 -18.83 -24.38
C GLN A 1128 0.40 -19.16 -25.50
N ASP A 1129 1.50 -19.81 -25.13
CA ASP A 1129 2.62 -20.08 -26.03
C ASP A 1129 2.19 -20.90 -27.26
N GLY A 1130 2.75 -20.58 -28.43
CA GLY A 1130 2.42 -21.24 -29.70
C GLY A 1130 1.06 -20.90 -30.33
N LYS A 1131 0.14 -20.22 -29.62
CA LYS A 1131 -1.12 -19.69 -30.20
C LYS A 1131 -1.01 -18.23 -30.64
N ARG A 1132 0.10 -17.58 -30.34
CA ARG A 1132 0.35 -16.20 -30.72
C ARG A 1132 0.50 -16.09 -32.25
N PRO A 1133 -0.30 -15.24 -32.92
CA PRO A 1133 -0.11 -14.94 -34.34
C PRO A 1133 1.14 -14.09 -34.58
N ASP A 1134 1.71 -14.16 -35.80
CA ASP A 1134 2.80 -13.27 -36.21
C ASP A 1134 2.34 -11.81 -36.09
N PRO A 1135 3.07 -10.93 -35.36
CA PRO A 1135 2.80 -9.50 -35.31
C PRO A 1135 2.65 -8.81 -36.68
N GLY A 1136 3.21 -9.38 -37.74
CA GLY A 1136 3.06 -8.90 -39.12
C GLY A 1136 1.67 -9.15 -39.72
N GLU A 1137 0.93 -10.14 -39.22
CA GLU A 1137 -0.41 -10.53 -39.68
C GLU A 1137 -1.52 -10.09 -38.71
N LEU A 1138 -1.14 -9.62 -37.52
CA LEU A 1138 -2.08 -9.15 -36.50
C LEU A 1138 -2.68 -7.78 -36.88
N GLU A 1139 -4.00 -7.69 -36.86
CA GLU A 1139 -4.75 -6.44 -37.04
C GLU A 1139 -5.47 -6.08 -35.75
N LEU A 1140 -5.53 -4.78 -35.47
CA LEU A 1140 -6.42 -4.19 -34.47
C LEU A 1140 -7.74 -3.85 -35.15
N LEU A 1141 -8.83 -4.36 -34.59
CA LEU A 1141 -10.19 -4.07 -35.04
C LEU A 1141 -10.76 -3.03 -34.09
N VAL A 1142 -10.98 -1.81 -34.59
CA VAL A 1142 -11.42 -0.68 -33.78
C VAL A 1142 -12.82 -0.26 -34.22
N THR A 1143 -13.78 -0.36 -33.31
CA THR A 1143 -15.17 0.05 -33.56
C THR A 1143 -15.59 1.13 -32.56
N PRO A 1144 -15.83 2.37 -33.00
CA PRO A 1144 -16.29 3.46 -32.12
C PRO A 1144 -17.67 3.17 -31.51
N ALA A 1145 -17.90 3.62 -30.28
CA ALA A 1145 -19.20 3.47 -29.60
C ALA A 1145 -20.38 4.01 -30.43
N ALA A 1146 -20.21 5.17 -31.07
CA ALA A 1146 -21.25 5.78 -31.90
C ALA A 1146 -21.72 4.84 -33.03
N VAL A 1147 -20.80 4.11 -33.68
CA VAL A 1147 -21.11 3.17 -34.77
C VAL A 1147 -21.80 1.91 -34.23
N LEU A 1148 -21.42 1.46 -33.02
CA LEU A 1148 -22.09 0.33 -32.36
C LEU A 1148 -23.51 0.67 -31.91
N LYS A 1149 -23.73 1.90 -31.44
CA LYS A 1149 -25.03 2.39 -30.97
C LYS A 1149 -25.98 2.73 -32.11
N ASP A 1150 -25.46 3.23 -33.23
CA ASP A 1150 -26.28 3.59 -34.40
C ASP A 1150 -27.09 2.40 -34.91
N ASN A 1151 -28.40 2.56 -35.14
CA ASN A 1151 -29.31 1.48 -35.56
C ASN A 1151 -29.31 0.20 -34.69
N ALA A 1152 -28.71 0.23 -33.49
CA ALA A 1152 -28.80 -0.87 -32.54
C ALA A 1152 -30.07 -0.77 -31.72
N LEU A 1153 -30.50 -1.91 -31.19
CA LEU A 1153 -31.65 -1.95 -30.31
C LEU A 1153 -31.25 -1.43 -28.91
N GLN A 1154 -31.71 -0.24 -28.56
CA GLN A 1154 -31.49 0.37 -27.24
C GLN A 1154 -32.50 -0.14 -26.20
N ILE A 1155 -32.00 -0.47 -25.01
CA ILE A 1155 -32.77 -0.97 -23.87
C ILE A 1155 -32.33 -0.28 -22.57
N PRO A 1156 -33.26 0.30 -21.78
CA PRO A 1156 -34.65 0.57 -22.16
C PRO A 1156 -34.73 1.64 -23.26
N SER A 1157 -35.89 1.75 -23.91
CA SER A 1157 -36.12 2.79 -24.93
C SER A 1157 -36.09 4.18 -24.29
N ASP A 1158 -35.80 5.23 -25.05
CA ASP A 1158 -35.74 6.61 -24.51
C ASP A 1158 -37.06 7.09 -23.88
N GLU A 1159 -38.17 6.39 -24.12
CA GLU A 1159 -39.51 6.68 -23.58
C GLU A 1159 -39.77 6.03 -22.20
N ASP A 1160 -38.96 5.07 -21.78
CA ASP A 1160 -39.09 4.38 -20.50
C ASP A 1160 -38.10 4.96 -19.46
N GLU A 1161 -38.62 5.52 -18.36
CA GLU A 1161 -37.77 5.94 -17.23
C GLU A 1161 -36.87 4.77 -16.77
N ILE A 1162 -35.55 4.96 -16.85
CA ILE A 1162 -34.57 3.96 -16.40
C ILE A 1162 -34.61 3.90 -14.87
N ARG A 1163 -35.50 3.05 -14.33
CA ARG A 1163 -35.52 2.78 -12.90
C ARG A 1163 -34.20 2.09 -12.52
N PRO A 1164 -33.48 2.59 -11.50
CA PRO A 1164 -32.29 1.93 -11.00
C PRO A 1164 -32.59 0.49 -10.60
N VAL A 1165 -31.73 -0.44 -11.00
CA VAL A 1165 -31.81 -1.83 -10.55
C VAL A 1165 -31.23 -1.90 -9.14
N PRO A 1166 -32.00 -2.30 -8.11
CA PRO A 1166 -31.48 -2.39 -6.76
C PRO A 1166 -30.36 -3.44 -6.69
N VAL A 1167 -29.28 -3.08 -6.02
CA VAL A 1167 -28.14 -3.94 -5.71
C VAL A 1167 -28.22 -4.19 -4.21
N THR A 1168 -28.59 -5.41 -3.82
CA THR A 1168 -28.63 -5.77 -2.41
C THR A 1168 -27.18 -5.80 -1.89
N PRO A 1169 -26.80 -5.00 -0.89
CA PRO A 1169 -25.49 -5.12 -0.29
C PRO A 1169 -25.34 -6.53 0.30
N PRO A 1170 -24.14 -7.14 0.26
CA PRO A 1170 -23.91 -8.43 0.89
C PRO A 1170 -24.34 -8.33 2.36
N SER A 1171 -25.31 -9.14 2.76
CA SER A 1171 -25.71 -9.25 4.16
C SER A 1171 -24.48 -9.76 4.94
N ALA A 1172 -24.12 -9.10 6.04
CA ALA A 1172 -22.93 -9.45 6.82
C ALA A 1172 -23.06 -10.81 7.57
N GLY A 1173 -23.91 -11.73 7.13
CA GLY A 1173 -24.21 -12.97 7.83
C GLY A 1173 -24.56 -14.19 6.97
N ASP A 1174 -24.66 -14.08 5.64
CA ASP A 1174 -24.96 -15.26 4.82
C ASP A 1174 -23.67 -16.03 4.45
N PRO A 1175 -23.57 -17.33 4.78
CA PRO A 1175 -22.42 -18.14 4.41
C PRO A 1175 -22.31 -18.24 2.89
N ALA A 1176 -21.09 -18.12 2.36
CA ALA A 1176 -20.81 -18.19 0.94
C ALA A 1176 -21.41 -19.46 0.31
N PRO A 1177 -22.09 -19.38 -0.85
CA PRO A 1177 -22.57 -20.56 -1.54
C PRO A 1177 -21.39 -21.33 -2.14
N ASN A 1178 -21.31 -22.62 -1.84
CA ASN A 1178 -20.35 -23.58 -2.41
C ASN A 1178 -20.61 -23.85 -3.89
#